data_AF-A0A085B8I6-F1
#
_entry.id   AF-A0A085B8I6-F1
#
_cell.length_a   1.000
_cell.length_b   1.000
_cell.length_c   1.000
_cell.angle_alpha   90.00
_cell.angle_beta   90.00
_cell.angle_gamma   90.00
#
_symmetry.space_group_name_H-M   'P 1'
#
loop_
_entity.id
_entity.type
_entity.pdbx_description
1 polymer ?
#
loop_
_entity_poly.entity_id
_entity_poly.type
_entity_poly.pdbx_seq_one_letter_code
_entity_poly.pdbx_strand_id
1 'polypeptide(L)'
;MKKSILFLPLFVGTSIFAQVDVAATSGTGTATYTTVKGAFDAINAGTHQGAINITITANTSETATAILNRSTGTSNFSSVVLKPAAGVTASITNASAPGAVLRILGSNVTIDGSNDGSDSKNLSIVNSFTTGAQVVVLGSGDVANPLSNVTLKNTNVINSIKSAGYGIVVANGTGSATATAGYFNNIKIENNSVQRSYQGIYFLAVSATGNGANSIISKNDLSTSGENCNRFLGIYLGGTDGVTVSENKIGNFENTTNESKRGMWLAIGTMNSTISDNIIDNIGVNNAGGGSATGIQIFTNAGFGGVPSSNKILRNKISNLYSNGFNSSVTGITVGTSSNTAGTVISQNEISNLVGNRTATTVGYGAQAIILGSGTASNTLVSNNFISKISSFAANTGSGTYTGGIMVNAGSGYKIYNNSVYLTETQNDGTNRGLPIAFSVTSGVTTAGAIDLRNNIFVTNLADAAVPAFAMSTTPVSTIYSNIENNIYYSSGPALGQTPGGPPAYTDIAGMKSILGGNNNSIEVLPRFVSNTDLHLTQDIENLAIDNKGVTLTDVTVDIDDEARNATTPDIGADEFTIETMAVNDVANKAKVQVYPNPVNDVLTVSSDKKVNQISVYNVGGQLIQEAKNSNVINLTKLSSGVYFVKTTIEGKVEMTKVIKK
;
A
#
# COMPACT_ATOMS: atom_id res chain seq x y z
N MET A 1 -74.22 -40.33 -24.85
CA MET A 1 -73.76 -38.93 -24.92
C MET A 1 -72.34 -38.85 -24.38
N LYS A 2 -71.33 -38.74 -25.26
CA LYS A 2 -69.96 -38.39 -24.87
C LYS A 2 -69.59 -37.15 -25.66
N LYS A 3 -69.49 -36.00 -24.98
CA LYS A 3 -69.08 -34.72 -25.55
C LYS A 3 -67.56 -34.72 -25.71
N SER A 4 -67.08 -34.56 -26.93
CA SER A 4 -65.67 -34.29 -27.21
C SER A 4 -65.40 -32.81 -26.94
N ILE A 5 -64.51 -32.52 -25.98
CA ILE A 5 -63.97 -31.18 -25.73
C ILE A 5 -62.70 -31.05 -26.56
N LEU A 6 -62.72 -30.17 -27.56
CA LEU A 6 -61.55 -29.78 -28.35
C LEU A 6 -60.78 -28.73 -27.55
N PHE A 7 -59.57 -29.05 -27.09
CA PHE A 7 -58.65 -28.07 -26.50
C PHE A 7 -57.92 -27.35 -27.64
N LEU A 8 -58.22 -26.06 -27.81
CA LEU A 8 -57.46 -25.16 -28.68
C LEU A 8 -56.26 -24.63 -27.88
N PRO A 9 -55.00 -24.85 -28.30
CA PRO A 9 -53.86 -24.26 -27.60
C PRO A 9 -53.83 -22.76 -27.88
N LEU A 10 -54.02 -21.97 -26.82
CA LEU A 10 -53.85 -20.52 -26.82
C LEU A 10 -52.35 -20.23 -26.96
N PHE A 11 -51.88 -19.91 -28.17
CA PHE A 11 -50.54 -19.35 -28.38
C PHE A 11 -50.52 -17.94 -27.77
N VAL A 12 -50.06 -17.81 -26.53
CA VAL A 12 -49.64 -16.52 -25.97
C VAL A 12 -48.34 -16.15 -26.67
N GLY A 13 -48.43 -15.30 -27.70
CA GLY A 13 -47.25 -14.72 -28.33
C GLY A 13 -46.48 -13.93 -27.29
N THR A 14 -45.31 -14.41 -26.89
CA THR A 14 -44.36 -13.63 -26.11
C THR A 14 -43.81 -12.55 -27.03
N SER A 15 -44.30 -11.32 -26.88
CA SER A 15 -43.69 -10.16 -27.51
C SER A 15 -42.29 -9.99 -26.92
N ILE A 16 -41.28 -10.39 -27.67
CA ILE A 16 -39.86 -10.10 -27.39
C ILE A 16 -39.67 -8.60 -27.49
N PHE A 17 -39.70 -7.91 -26.35
CA PHE A 17 -39.37 -6.49 -26.27
C PHE A 17 -37.87 -6.31 -26.60
N ALA A 18 -37.55 -5.29 -27.39
CA ALA A 18 -36.17 -4.86 -27.56
C ALA A 18 -35.65 -4.29 -26.22
N GLN A 19 -34.42 -4.65 -25.87
CA GLN A 19 -33.82 -4.40 -24.55
C GLN A 19 -32.65 -3.42 -24.62
N VAL A 20 -32.30 -2.98 -25.83
CA VAL A 20 -31.15 -2.14 -26.13
C VAL A 20 -31.60 -1.05 -27.10
N ASP A 21 -31.61 0.19 -26.64
CA ASP A 21 -31.88 1.36 -27.47
C ASP A 21 -30.56 1.96 -27.96
N VAL A 22 -30.51 2.33 -29.24
CA VAL A 22 -29.36 3.00 -29.86
C VAL A 22 -29.79 4.37 -30.37
N ALA A 23 -29.00 5.40 -30.03
CA ALA A 23 -29.12 6.74 -30.59
C ALA A 23 -27.77 7.18 -31.19
N ALA A 24 -27.76 7.70 -32.40
CA ALA A 24 -26.55 8.05 -33.15
C ALA A 24 -26.67 9.44 -33.80
N THR A 25 -25.55 10.14 -33.97
CA THR A 25 -25.53 11.48 -34.60
C THR A 25 -25.41 11.44 -36.12
N SER A 26 -25.13 10.27 -36.71
CA SER A 26 -25.04 10.06 -38.15
C SER A 26 -25.50 8.64 -38.52
N GLY A 27 -25.77 8.40 -39.81
CA GLY A 27 -26.42 7.18 -40.28
C GLY A 27 -27.88 7.12 -39.82
N THR A 28 -28.32 5.96 -39.33
CA THR A 28 -29.65 5.78 -38.73
C THR A 28 -29.64 6.36 -37.33
N GLY A 29 -30.42 7.41 -37.08
CA GLY A 29 -30.38 8.17 -35.82
C GLY A 29 -30.86 7.38 -34.59
N THR A 30 -31.81 6.45 -34.74
CA THR A 30 -32.32 5.63 -33.63
C THR A 30 -32.71 4.24 -34.09
N ALA A 31 -32.46 3.21 -33.26
CA ALA A 31 -32.97 1.85 -33.45
C ALA A 31 -33.02 1.09 -32.13
N THR A 32 -33.69 -0.06 -32.12
CA THR A 32 -33.79 -0.94 -30.95
C THR A 32 -33.34 -2.37 -31.28
N TYR A 33 -32.64 -3.02 -30.37
CA TYR A 33 -32.11 -4.37 -30.52
C TYR A 33 -32.48 -5.23 -29.31
N THR A 34 -32.53 -6.56 -29.52
CA THR A 34 -32.75 -7.52 -28.43
C THR A 34 -31.49 -7.81 -27.64
N THR A 35 -30.30 -7.52 -28.18
CA THR A 35 -29.01 -7.81 -27.54
C THR A 35 -27.98 -6.73 -27.83
N VAL A 36 -26.92 -6.67 -27.02
CA VAL A 36 -25.80 -5.75 -27.26
C VAL A 36 -25.03 -6.17 -28.49
N LYS A 37 -24.90 -7.48 -28.76
CA LYS A 37 -24.32 -7.96 -30.01
C LYS A 37 -25.09 -7.43 -31.22
N GLY A 38 -26.43 -7.43 -31.20
CA GLY A 38 -27.24 -6.91 -32.30
C GLY A 38 -26.96 -5.42 -32.57
N ALA A 39 -26.83 -4.63 -31.52
CA ALA A 39 -26.44 -3.23 -31.63
C ALA A 39 -25.01 -3.07 -32.19
N PHE A 40 -24.04 -3.84 -31.69
CA PHE A 40 -22.67 -3.81 -32.18
C PHE A 40 -22.55 -4.26 -33.65
N ASP A 41 -23.26 -5.31 -34.05
CA ASP A 41 -23.30 -5.78 -35.45
C ASP A 41 -23.80 -4.66 -36.38
N ALA A 42 -24.83 -3.92 -35.97
CA ALA A 42 -25.35 -2.79 -36.74
C ALA A 42 -24.37 -1.61 -36.82
N ILE A 43 -23.67 -1.29 -35.72
CA ILE A 43 -22.60 -0.28 -35.73
C ILE A 43 -21.47 -0.70 -36.68
N ASN A 44 -21.03 -1.95 -36.60
CA ASN A 44 -19.98 -2.51 -37.44
C ASN A 44 -20.33 -2.50 -38.94
N ALA A 45 -21.62 -2.67 -39.26
CA ALA A 45 -22.16 -2.58 -40.61
C ALA A 45 -22.33 -1.13 -41.12
N GLY A 46 -22.09 -0.12 -40.28
CA GLY A 46 -22.23 1.30 -40.64
C GLY A 46 -23.67 1.84 -40.54
N THR A 47 -24.59 1.08 -39.93
CA THR A 47 -25.98 1.51 -39.73
C THR A 47 -26.07 2.73 -38.82
N HIS A 48 -25.28 2.75 -37.75
CA HIS A 48 -25.17 3.84 -36.79
C HIS A 48 -23.76 4.42 -36.86
N GLN A 49 -23.64 5.74 -36.99
CA GLN A 49 -22.37 6.44 -37.20
C GLN A 49 -22.26 7.69 -36.32
N GLY A 50 -21.05 8.27 -36.26
CA GLY A 50 -20.79 9.45 -35.44
C GLY A 50 -20.73 9.11 -33.95
N ALA A 51 -21.29 9.95 -33.07
CA ALA A 51 -21.37 9.64 -31.65
C ALA A 51 -22.58 8.74 -31.39
N ILE A 52 -22.37 7.65 -30.66
CA ILE A 52 -23.38 6.60 -30.47
C ILE A 52 -23.60 6.35 -28.98
N ASN A 53 -24.86 6.42 -28.55
CA ASN A 53 -25.30 6.06 -27.20
C ASN A 53 -26.12 4.77 -27.27
N ILE A 54 -25.70 3.77 -26.50
CA ILE A 54 -26.37 2.48 -26.31
C ILE A 54 -26.94 2.46 -24.89
N THR A 55 -28.26 2.33 -24.78
CA THR A 55 -28.98 2.32 -23.50
C THR A 55 -29.59 0.95 -23.25
N ILE A 56 -29.21 0.30 -22.15
CA ILE A 56 -29.75 -1.00 -21.74
C ILE A 56 -31.01 -0.79 -20.90
N THR A 57 -32.16 -1.24 -21.40
CA THR A 57 -33.48 -1.06 -20.76
C THR A 57 -33.94 -2.28 -19.97
N ALA A 58 -33.36 -3.46 -20.23
CA ALA A 58 -33.60 -4.71 -19.49
C ALA A 58 -32.43 -5.69 -19.68
N ASN A 59 -32.46 -6.82 -18.98
CA ASN A 59 -31.43 -7.86 -19.09
C ASN A 59 -31.33 -8.44 -20.51
N THR A 60 -30.13 -8.49 -21.08
CA THR A 60 -29.86 -9.12 -22.39
C THR A 60 -29.20 -10.49 -22.24
N SER A 61 -29.44 -11.35 -23.24
CA SER A 61 -28.75 -12.63 -23.39
C SER A 61 -28.07 -12.68 -24.74
N GLU A 62 -26.74 -12.67 -24.74
CA GLU A 62 -25.92 -12.75 -25.93
C GLU A 62 -25.86 -14.19 -26.46
N THR A 63 -25.94 -14.35 -27.78
CA THR A 63 -25.85 -15.66 -28.46
C THR A 63 -24.42 -16.04 -28.84
N ALA A 64 -23.52 -15.06 -28.86
CA ALA A 64 -22.09 -15.16 -29.11
C ALA A 64 -21.40 -13.93 -28.51
N THR A 65 -20.07 -13.85 -28.53
CA THR A 65 -19.35 -12.64 -28.12
C THR A 65 -19.88 -11.41 -28.87
N ALA A 66 -20.24 -10.36 -28.13
CA ALA A 66 -20.58 -9.07 -28.69
C ALA A 66 -19.29 -8.32 -29.03
N ILE A 67 -18.97 -8.19 -30.32
CA ILE A 67 -17.73 -7.58 -30.81
C ILE A 67 -18.03 -6.19 -31.36
N LEU A 68 -17.44 -5.14 -30.78
CA LEU A 68 -17.41 -3.81 -31.36
C LEU A 68 -16.09 -3.63 -32.11
N ASN A 69 -16.15 -3.59 -33.44
CA ASN A 69 -14.98 -3.44 -34.29
C ASN A 69 -14.43 -2.01 -34.21
N ARG A 70 -13.16 -1.86 -34.60
CA ARG A 70 -12.54 -0.56 -34.82
C ARG A 70 -13.36 0.27 -35.82
N SER A 71 -13.42 1.58 -35.58
CA SER A 71 -14.03 2.56 -36.48
C SER A 71 -13.17 2.78 -37.73
N THR A 72 -13.14 1.77 -38.60
CA THR A 72 -12.46 1.78 -39.89
C THR A 72 -13.33 1.08 -40.93
N GLY A 73 -13.39 1.62 -42.15
CA GLY A 73 -14.19 1.05 -43.24
C GLY A 73 -15.68 1.30 -43.02
N THR A 74 -16.48 0.22 -42.94
CA THR A 74 -17.93 0.30 -42.73
C THR A 74 -18.30 0.76 -41.32
N SER A 75 -17.52 0.35 -40.31
CA SER A 75 -17.66 0.85 -38.94
C SER A 75 -17.10 2.28 -38.90
N ASN A 76 -17.95 3.25 -38.54
CA ASN A 76 -17.59 4.67 -38.57
C ASN A 76 -18.25 5.45 -37.42
N PHE A 77 -17.63 5.42 -36.24
CA PHE A 77 -18.09 6.13 -35.06
C PHE A 77 -16.98 7.02 -34.47
N SER A 78 -17.35 8.18 -33.94
CA SER A 78 -16.44 9.05 -33.20
C SER A 78 -16.32 8.62 -31.74
N SER A 79 -17.42 8.09 -31.16
CA SER A 79 -17.48 7.56 -29.80
C SER A 79 -18.63 6.59 -29.65
N VAL A 80 -18.50 5.65 -28.70
CA VAL A 80 -19.59 4.78 -28.26
C VAL A 80 -19.70 4.84 -26.74
N VAL A 81 -20.89 5.12 -26.22
CA VAL A 81 -21.21 5.02 -24.80
C VAL A 81 -22.25 3.91 -24.60
N LEU A 82 -21.98 2.97 -23.70
CA LEU A 82 -22.92 1.94 -23.28
C LEU A 82 -23.22 2.11 -21.80
N LYS A 83 -24.51 2.28 -21.44
CA LYS A 83 -24.97 2.40 -20.05
C LYS A 83 -26.40 1.90 -19.85
N PRO A 84 -26.82 1.53 -18.63
CA PRO A 84 -28.24 1.30 -18.34
C PRO A 84 -29.09 2.56 -18.45
N ALA A 85 -30.38 2.38 -18.73
CA ALA A 85 -31.38 3.45 -18.62
C ALA A 85 -31.54 3.91 -17.16
N ALA A 86 -31.95 5.17 -16.95
CA ALA A 86 -32.19 5.70 -15.61
C ALA A 86 -33.17 4.81 -14.82
N GLY A 87 -32.81 4.48 -13.57
CA GLY A 87 -33.61 3.60 -12.71
C GLY A 87 -33.56 2.11 -13.06
N VAL A 88 -32.84 1.71 -14.12
CA VAL A 88 -32.69 0.31 -14.52
C VAL A 88 -31.43 -0.30 -13.92
N THR A 89 -31.57 -1.50 -13.35
CA THR A 89 -30.47 -2.42 -13.04
C THR A 89 -30.59 -3.59 -14.01
N ALA A 90 -29.55 -3.85 -14.81
CA ALA A 90 -29.59 -4.80 -15.90
C ALA A 90 -28.35 -5.71 -15.94
N SER A 91 -28.48 -6.86 -16.59
CA SER A 91 -27.35 -7.73 -16.93
C SER A 91 -27.18 -7.91 -18.43
N ILE A 92 -25.93 -8.05 -18.88
CA ILE A 92 -25.55 -8.56 -20.21
C ILE A 92 -24.94 -9.93 -19.98
N THR A 93 -25.64 -10.99 -20.38
CA THR A 93 -25.23 -12.36 -20.08
C THR A 93 -24.82 -13.12 -21.34
N ASN A 94 -23.63 -13.73 -21.37
CA ASN A 94 -23.33 -14.79 -22.33
C ASN A 94 -23.39 -16.15 -21.62
N ALA A 95 -24.33 -17.00 -22.02
CA ALA A 95 -24.45 -18.37 -21.54
C ALA A 95 -24.30 -19.42 -22.65
N SER A 96 -24.11 -18.98 -23.90
CA SER A 96 -24.32 -19.82 -25.09
C SER A 96 -23.04 -20.15 -25.85
N ALA A 97 -21.96 -19.40 -25.65
CA ALA A 97 -20.73 -19.58 -26.42
C ALA A 97 -19.45 -19.38 -25.57
N PRO A 98 -18.35 -20.10 -25.90
CA PRO A 98 -17.05 -19.83 -25.32
C PRO A 98 -16.55 -18.43 -25.70
N GLY A 99 -15.66 -17.87 -24.87
CA GLY A 99 -15.02 -16.57 -25.10
C GLY A 99 -15.61 -15.44 -24.28
N ALA A 100 -15.37 -14.21 -24.73
CA ALA A 100 -15.77 -12.99 -24.01
C ALA A 100 -17.28 -12.73 -24.08
N VAL A 101 -17.85 -12.02 -23.10
CA VAL A 101 -19.19 -11.42 -23.26
C VAL A 101 -19.07 -10.23 -24.21
N LEU A 102 -18.19 -9.29 -23.88
CA LEU A 102 -17.89 -8.11 -24.68
C LEU A 102 -16.45 -8.12 -25.18
N ARG A 103 -16.25 -7.83 -26.47
CA ARG A 103 -14.94 -7.62 -27.09
C ARG A 103 -14.89 -6.26 -27.74
N ILE A 104 -14.03 -5.38 -27.25
CA ILE A 104 -13.89 -4.00 -27.76
C ILE A 104 -12.57 -3.86 -28.52
N LEU A 105 -12.68 -3.63 -29.82
CA LEU A 105 -11.55 -3.39 -30.74
C LEU A 105 -11.45 -1.92 -31.17
N GLY A 106 -12.49 -1.12 -30.94
CA GLY A 106 -12.52 0.30 -31.29
C GLY A 106 -12.20 1.25 -30.15
N SER A 107 -11.52 2.35 -30.48
CA SER A 107 -11.17 3.43 -29.57
C SER A 107 -12.35 4.36 -29.26
N ASN A 108 -12.23 5.20 -28.23
CA ASN A 108 -13.25 6.17 -27.79
C ASN A 108 -14.55 5.50 -27.32
N VAL A 109 -14.41 4.45 -26.50
CA VAL A 109 -15.54 3.65 -26.00
C VAL A 109 -15.65 3.80 -24.49
N THR A 110 -16.85 4.10 -23.99
CA THR A 110 -17.14 4.11 -22.55
C THR A 110 -18.23 3.09 -22.24
N ILE A 111 -17.94 2.15 -21.35
CA ILE A 111 -18.92 1.28 -20.72
C ILE A 111 -19.07 1.78 -19.28
N ASP A 112 -20.22 2.36 -18.97
CA ASP A 112 -20.55 2.91 -17.65
C ASP A 112 -21.72 2.13 -17.06
N GLY A 113 -21.45 1.39 -15.99
CA GLY A 113 -22.49 0.61 -15.32
C GLY A 113 -23.41 1.44 -14.42
N SER A 114 -23.17 2.74 -14.26
CA SER A 114 -24.07 3.64 -13.53
C SER A 114 -25.27 4.05 -14.37
N ASN A 115 -26.47 3.99 -13.77
CA ASN A 115 -27.69 4.46 -14.42
C ASN A 115 -28.02 5.93 -14.13
N ASP A 116 -27.34 6.54 -13.16
CA ASP A 116 -27.61 7.88 -12.62
C ASP A 116 -26.40 8.83 -12.67
N GLY A 117 -25.26 8.36 -13.20
CA GLY A 117 -24.03 9.14 -13.28
C GLY A 117 -23.23 9.21 -11.97
N SER A 118 -23.60 8.42 -10.97
CA SER A 118 -22.85 8.24 -9.72
C SER A 118 -21.84 7.08 -9.83
N ASP A 119 -21.35 6.57 -8.69
CA ASP A 119 -20.49 5.40 -8.56
C ASP A 119 -21.28 4.07 -8.43
N SER A 120 -22.59 4.12 -8.72
CA SER A 120 -23.52 2.99 -8.68
C SER A 120 -23.17 1.90 -9.71
N LYS A 121 -23.30 0.63 -9.32
CA LYS A 121 -23.02 -0.53 -10.18
C LYS A 121 -24.29 -1.22 -10.67
N ASN A 122 -25.08 -0.54 -11.49
CA ASN A 122 -26.37 -1.03 -11.99
C ASN A 122 -26.25 -1.98 -13.20
N LEU A 123 -25.09 -2.04 -13.84
CA LEU A 123 -24.81 -3.00 -14.91
C LEU A 123 -23.99 -4.18 -14.40
N SER A 124 -24.45 -5.38 -14.71
CA SER A 124 -23.69 -6.62 -14.52
C SER A 124 -23.36 -7.26 -15.86
N ILE A 125 -22.08 -7.43 -16.17
CA ILE A 125 -21.64 -8.22 -17.34
C ILE A 125 -21.28 -9.61 -16.81
N VAL A 126 -22.01 -10.62 -17.29
CA VAL A 126 -21.96 -11.96 -16.73
C VAL A 126 -21.59 -12.96 -17.81
N ASN A 127 -20.45 -13.62 -17.65
CA ASN A 127 -20.19 -14.84 -18.40
C ASN A 127 -20.68 -16.02 -17.58
N SER A 128 -21.67 -16.76 -18.09
CA SER A 128 -22.23 -17.97 -17.47
C SER A 128 -21.73 -19.27 -18.14
N PHE A 129 -20.88 -19.16 -19.17
CA PHE A 129 -20.32 -20.30 -19.89
C PHE A 129 -19.11 -20.89 -19.14
N THR A 130 -18.97 -22.22 -19.08
CA THR A 130 -18.03 -22.90 -18.16
C THR A 130 -16.63 -23.16 -18.72
N THR A 131 -16.37 -22.91 -20.00
CA THR A 131 -15.06 -23.21 -20.62
C THR A 131 -14.49 -21.98 -21.31
N GLY A 132 -13.26 -21.58 -20.95
CA GLY A 132 -12.57 -20.43 -21.57
C GLY A 132 -13.25 -19.09 -21.29
N ALA A 133 -13.88 -18.96 -20.12
CA ALA A 133 -14.77 -17.85 -19.81
C ALA A 133 -14.00 -16.55 -19.57
N GLN A 134 -14.27 -15.55 -20.39
CA GLN A 134 -13.77 -14.17 -20.25
C GLN A 134 -14.97 -13.24 -20.17
N VAL A 135 -14.93 -12.18 -19.36
CA VAL A 135 -16.10 -11.29 -19.26
C VAL A 135 -15.96 -10.13 -20.25
N VAL A 136 -14.92 -9.31 -20.08
CA VAL A 136 -14.62 -8.18 -20.98
C VAL A 136 -13.21 -8.30 -21.52
N VAL A 137 -13.06 -8.17 -22.84
CA VAL A 137 -11.76 -8.16 -23.51
C VAL A 137 -11.60 -6.89 -24.34
N LEU A 138 -10.52 -6.16 -24.06
CA LEU A 138 -10.12 -4.92 -24.71
C LEU A 138 -8.74 -5.14 -25.33
N GLY A 139 -8.47 -4.58 -26.50
CA GLY A 139 -7.10 -4.47 -27.02
C GLY A 139 -7.00 -4.70 -28.52
N SER A 140 -5.86 -4.34 -29.10
CA SER A 140 -5.56 -4.40 -30.53
C SER A 140 -4.31 -5.23 -30.78
N GLY A 141 -4.26 -5.96 -31.90
CA GLY A 141 -3.05 -6.61 -32.39
C GLY A 141 -2.23 -5.74 -33.36
N ASP A 142 -2.71 -4.54 -33.66
CA ASP A 142 -2.16 -3.64 -34.68
C ASP A 142 -1.36 -2.49 -34.02
N VAL A 143 -0.04 -2.50 -34.20
CA VAL A 143 0.87 -1.48 -33.63
C VAL A 143 0.62 -0.08 -34.18
N ALA A 144 0.19 0.03 -35.44
CA ALA A 144 -0.11 1.32 -36.05
C ALA A 144 -1.44 1.90 -35.53
N ASN A 145 -2.27 1.05 -34.93
CA ASN A 145 -3.59 1.41 -34.42
C ASN A 145 -3.81 0.78 -33.03
N PRO A 146 -3.07 1.24 -32.01
CA PRO A 146 -3.27 0.78 -30.64
C PRO A 146 -4.70 1.11 -30.17
N LEU A 147 -5.30 0.22 -29.39
CA LEU A 147 -6.57 0.53 -28.76
C LEU A 147 -6.39 1.72 -27.82
N SER A 148 -7.26 2.72 -27.90
CA SER A 148 -7.09 3.95 -27.12
C SER A 148 -8.40 4.53 -26.62
N ASN A 149 -8.32 5.25 -25.49
CA ASN A 149 -9.46 5.98 -24.92
C ASN A 149 -10.66 5.06 -24.65
N VAL A 150 -10.41 3.94 -23.98
CA VAL A 150 -11.47 2.99 -23.58
C VAL A 150 -11.62 3.01 -22.07
N THR A 151 -12.85 3.22 -21.60
CA THR A 151 -13.20 3.22 -20.19
C THR A 151 -14.21 2.12 -19.89
N LEU A 152 -13.92 1.28 -18.91
CA LEU A 152 -14.88 0.39 -18.26
C LEU A 152 -14.98 0.81 -16.80
N LYS A 153 -16.15 1.31 -16.40
CA LYS A 153 -16.34 1.78 -15.03
C LYS A 153 -17.69 1.39 -14.45
N ASN A 154 -17.78 1.46 -13.13
CA ASN A 154 -19.03 1.32 -12.39
C ASN A 154 -19.76 -0.01 -12.69
N THR A 155 -19.04 -1.09 -13.02
CA THR A 155 -19.66 -2.33 -13.54
C THR A 155 -19.38 -3.51 -12.62
N ASN A 156 -20.36 -4.42 -12.47
CA ASN A 156 -20.10 -5.75 -11.91
C ASN A 156 -19.65 -6.69 -13.04
N VAL A 157 -18.47 -7.28 -12.90
CA VAL A 157 -17.85 -8.17 -13.88
C VAL A 157 -17.75 -9.56 -13.26
N ILE A 158 -18.61 -10.47 -13.70
CA ILE A 158 -18.85 -11.75 -13.02
C ILE A 158 -18.61 -12.91 -13.97
N ASN A 159 -17.74 -13.83 -13.56
CA ASN A 159 -17.47 -15.05 -14.31
C ASN A 159 -18.23 -16.27 -13.77
N SER A 160 -18.39 -17.31 -14.58
CA SER A 160 -19.17 -18.51 -14.23
C SER A 160 -18.39 -19.42 -13.29
N ILE A 161 -17.09 -19.55 -13.54
CA ILE A 161 -16.17 -20.46 -12.85
C ILE A 161 -14.87 -19.73 -12.53
N LYS A 162 -14.33 -20.03 -11.34
CA LYS A 162 -13.05 -19.50 -10.86
C LYS A 162 -11.87 -20.44 -11.08
N SER A 163 -12.08 -21.60 -11.72
CA SER A 163 -11.02 -22.59 -12.02
C SER A 163 -10.22 -22.29 -13.28
N ALA A 164 -10.80 -21.53 -14.21
CA ALA A 164 -10.17 -21.02 -15.41
C ALA A 164 -10.98 -19.80 -15.88
N GLY A 165 -10.32 -18.73 -16.31
CA GLY A 165 -11.01 -17.57 -16.87
C GLY A 165 -10.54 -16.22 -16.35
N TYR A 166 -10.92 -15.18 -17.06
CA TYR A 166 -10.46 -13.81 -16.81
C TYR A 166 -11.67 -12.90 -16.60
N GLY A 167 -11.58 -11.99 -15.64
CA GLY A 167 -12.58 -10.94 -15.46
C GLY A 167 -12.46 -9.92 -16.60
N ILE A 168 -11.44 -9.07 -16.51
CA ILE A 168 -11.15 -8.02 -17.49
C ILE A 168 -9.77 -8.28 -18.10
N VAL A 169 -9.71 -8.34 -19.43
CA VAL A 169 -8.45 -8.53 -20.17
C VAL A 169 -8.19 -7.33 -21.06
N VAL A 170 -6.98 -6.79 -21.00
CA VAL A 170 -6.46 -5.75 -21.90
C VAL A 170 -5.25 -6.30 -22.64
N ALA A 171 -5.50 -6.90 -23.81
CA ALA A 171 -4.53 -7.66 -24.60
C ALA A 171 -5.06 -7.91 -26.03
N ASN A 172 -4.25 -8.54 -26.88
CA ASN A 172 -4.72 -9.07 -28.16
C ASN A 172 -5.26 -10.51 -28.05
N GLY A 173 -6.28 -10.84 -28.83
CA GLY A 173 -6.83 -12.20 -28.95
C GLY A 173 -7.88 -12.60 -27.90
N THR A 174 -8.71 -13.58 -28.29
CA THR A 174 -9.78 -14.21 -27.50
C THR A 174 -9.71 -15.73 -27.70
N GLY A 175 -9.87 -16.52 -26.63
CA GLY A 175 -10.35 -17.92 -26.78
C GLY A 175 -9.50 -19.06 -26.20
N SER A 176 -8.41 -18.82 -25.48
CA SER A 176 -7.72 -19.89 -24.73
C SER A 176 -7.01 -19.31 -23.51
N ALA A 177 -6.55 -20.18 -22.61
CA ALA A 177 -5.98 -19.87 -21.30
C ALA A 177 -4.83 -18.83 -21.27
N THR A 178 -4.34 -18.36 -22.42
CA THR A 178 -3.28 -17.35 -22.57
C THR A 178 -3.72 -16.21 -23.49
N ALA A 179 -3.78 -14.99 -22.96
CA ALA A 179 -3.94 -13.79 -23.78
C ALA A 179 -2.68 -13.56 -24.62
N THR A 180 -2.82 -13.06 -25.85
CA THR A 180 -1.67 -12.63 -26.67
C THR A 180 -1.38 -11.17 -26.37
N ALA A 181 -0.11 -10.78 -26.27
CA ALA A 181 0.25 -9.40 -26.02
C ALA A 181 -0.34 -8.43 -27.09
N GLY A 182 -0.86 -7.29 -26.65
CA GLY A 182 -1.51 -6.30 -27.52
C GLY A 182 -0.89 -4.90 -27.48
N TYR A 183 -1.47 -3.99 -28.26
CA TYR A 183 -1.12 -2.57 -28.29
C TYR A 183 -2.31 -1.75 -27.79
N PHE A 184 -2.08 -0.96 -26.75
CA PHE A 184 -3.12 -0.14 -26.13
C PHE A 184 -2.54 1.02 -25.32
N ASN A 185 -3.29 2.12 -25.19
CA ASN A 185 -2.94 3.29 -24.40
C ASN A 185 -4.20 3.94 -23.83
N ASN A 186 -4.11 4.67 -22.71
CA ASN A 186 -5.25 5.37 -22.11
C ASN A 186 -6.48 4.46 -21.92
N ILE A 187 -6.25 3.29 -21.32
CA ILE A 187 -7.32 2.36 -20.92
C ILE A 187 -7.64 2.60 -19.44
N LYS A 188 -8.91 2.81 -19.12
CA LYS A 188 -9.37 3.10 -17.76
C LYS A 188 -10.28 1.98 -17.26
N ILE A 189 -9.88 1.32 -16.19
CA ILE A 189 -10.67 0.30 -15.48
C ILE A 189 -10.92 0.86 -14.07
N GLU A 190 -12.10 1.45 -13.85
CA GLU A 190 -12.35 2.29 -12.68
C GLU A 190 -13.61 1.86 -11.90
N ASN A 191 -13.54 1.70 -10.58
CA ASN A 191 -14.71 1.41 -9.74
C ASN A 191 -15.55 0.20 -10.22
N ASN A 192 -14.91 -0.88 -10.66
CA ASN A 192 -15.60 -2.13 -11.00
C ASN A 192 -15.55 -3.13 -9.84
N SER A 193 -16.54 -4.01 -9.75
CA SER A 193 -16.49 -5.20 -8.90
C SER A 193 -16.15 -6.41 -9.77
N VAL A 194 -15.00 -7.04 -9.56
CA VAL A 194 -14.58 -8.23 -10.33
C VAL A 194 -14.68 -9.47 -9.47
N GLN A 195 -15.48 -10.43 -9.92
CA GLN A 195 -15.88 -11.58 -9.12
C GLN A 195 -15.65 -12.89 -9.87
N ARG A 196 -15.48 -13.97 -9.11
CA ARG A 196 -15.39 -15.36 -9.62
C ARG A 196 -14.30 -15.57 -10.67
N SER A 197 -13.29 -14.73 -10.72
CA SER A 197 -12.25 -14.81 -11.74
C SER A 197 -11.07 -15.64 -11.27
N TYR A 198 -10.50 -16.45 -12.18
CA TYR A 198 -9.19 -17.07 -11.93
C TYR A 198 -8.12 -15.96 -11.92
N GLN A 199 -8.16 -15.08 -12.93
CA GLN A 199 -7.40 -13.83 -12.98
C GLN A 199 -8.33 -12.62 -13.09
N GLY A 200 -8.23 -11.67 -12.17
CA GLY A 200 -9.16 -10.53 -12.08
C GLY A 200 -9.02 -9.54 -13.23
N ILE A 201 -8.00 -8.68 -13.17
CA ILE A 201 -7.69 -7.66 -14.19
C ILE A 201 -6.33 -7.99 -14.80
N TYR A 202 -6.27 -8.14 -16.13
CA TYR A 202 -5.10 -8.68 -16.82
C TYR A 202 -4.67 -7.79 -17.98
N PHE A 203 -3.61 -7.01 -17.78
CA PHE A 203 -3.00 -6.17 -18.82
C PHE A 203 -1.76 -6.86 -19.38
N LEU A 204 -1.76 -7.15 -20.67
CA LEU A 204 -0.63 -7.74 -21.37
C LEU A 204 -0.35 -6.99 -22.66
N ALA A 205 0.65 -6.13 -22.61
CA ALA A 205 1.14 -5.35 -23.72
C ALA A 205 2.32 -6.03 -24.41
N VAL A 206 2.49 -5.78 -25.71
CA VAL A 206 3.77 -6.02 -26.37
C VAL A 206 4.77 -5.04 -25.77
N SER A 207 5.85 -5.55 -25.16
CA SER A 207 6.90 -4.71 -24.56
C SER A 207 7.46 -3.72 -25.57
N ALA A 208 7.12 -2.45 -25.39
CA ALA A 208 7.59 -1.33 -26.21
C ALA A 208 7.45 -0.04 -25.40
N THR A 209 8.35 0.93 -25.64
CA THR A 209 8.27 2.24 -24.99
C THR A 209 6.92 2.90 -25.25
N GLY A 210 6.27 3.33 -24.17
CA GLY A 210 4.96 3.97 -24.17
C GLY A 210 3.77 3.05 -24.39
N ASN A 211 3.92 1.73 -24.62
CA ASN A 211 2.76 0.85 -24.78
C ASN A 211 2.12 0.53 -23.42
N GLY A 212 0.89 0.99 -23.22
CA GLY A 212 0.19 0.97 -21.94
C GLY A 212 0.14 2.34 -21.26
N ALA A 213 0.80 3.36 -21.82
CA ALA A 213 0.91 4.68 -21.21
C ALA A 213 -0.46 5.30 -20.93
N ASN A 214 -0.53 6.05 -19.82
CA ASN A 214 -1.75 6.72 -19.33
C ASN A 214 -2.91 5.77 -19.01
N SER A 215 -2.68 4.45 -18.96
CA SER A 215 -3.71 3.52 -18.54
C SER A 215 -3.81 3.48 -17.01
N ILE A 216 -5.03 3.36 -16.50
CA ILE A 216 -5.36 3.46 -15.08
C ILE A 216 -6.22 2.26 -14.69
N ILE A 217 -5.84 1.59 -13.60
CA ILE A 217 -6.64 0.59 -12.90
C ILE A 217 -6.89 1.14 -11.51
N SER A 218 -8.08 1.67 -11.23
CA SER A 218 -8.33 2.32 -9.94
C SER A 218 -9.68 2.02 -9.30
N LYS A 219 -9.72 2.05 -7.96
CA LYS A 219 -10.95 1.91 -7.16
C LYS A 219 -11.71 0.60 -7.40
N ASN A 220 -11.09 -0.40 -8.01
CA ASN A 220 -11.75 -1.68 -8.28
C ASN A 220 -11.77 -2.54 -7.01
N ASP A 221 -12.88 -3.25 -6.82
CA ASP A 221 -13.04 -4.23 -5.76
C ASP A 221 -12.91 -5.65 -6.32
N LEU A 222 -11.82 -6.31 -5.96
CA LEU A 222 -11.49 -7.71 -6.25
C LEU A 222 -11.56 -8.56 -4.97
N SER A 223 -12.21 -8.06 -3.92
CA SER A 223 -12.21 -8.63 -2.57
C SER A 223 -13.54 -9.26 -2.15
N THR A 224 -14.47 -9.52 -3.07
CA THR A 224 -15.70 -10.27 -2.74
C THR A 224 -15.34 -11.64 -2.15
N SER A 225 -16.00 -12.04 -1.06
CA SER A 225 -15.77 -13.32 -0.37
C SER A 225 -16.80 -14.39 -0.77
N GLY A 226 -16.67 -15.59 -0.17
CA GLY A 226 -17.62 -16.68 -0.35
C GLY A 226 -17.59 -17.25 -1.77
N GLU A 227 -18.75 -17.61 -2.32
CA GLU A 227 -18.81 -18.20 -3.67
C GLU A 227 -18.27 -17.29 -4.78
N ASN A 228 -18.35 -15.98 -4.56
CA ASN A 228 -17.99 -14.96 -5.54
C ASN A 228 -16.52 -14.52 -5.48
N CYS A 229 -15.72 -15.14 -4.61
CA CYS A 229 -14.30 -14.84 -4.53
C CYS A 229 -13.54 -15.08 -5.85
N ASN A 230 -12.48 -14.29 -6.01
CA ASN A 230 -11.44 -14.55 -7.01
C ASN A 230 -10.49 -15.64 -6.49
N ARG A 231 -9.68 -16.24 -7.36
CA ARG A 231 -8.92 -17.46 -6.98
C ARG A 231 -7.39 -17.35 -7.03
N PHE A 232 -6.80 -16.94 -8.16
CA PHE A 232 -5.35 -17.11 -8.37
C PHE A 232 -4.59 -15.78 -8.39
N LEU A 233 -5.07 -14.79 -9.14
CA LEU A 233 -4.40 -13.51 -9.31
C LEU A 233 -5.39 -12.35 -9.36
N GLY A 234 -5.11 -11.27 -8.62
CA GLY A 234 -5.91 -10.05 -8.64
C GLY A 234 -5.63 -9.22 -9.88
N ILE A 235 -4.47 -8.55 -9.92
CA ILE A 235 -4.06 -7.68 -11.03
C ILE A 235 -2.74 -8.15 -11.64
N TYR A 236 -2.70 -8.29 -12.96
CA TYR A 236 -1.50 -8.60 -13.73
C TYR A 236 -1.15 -7.45 -14.67
N LEU A 237 0.13 -7.06 -14.67
CA LEU A 237 0.74 -6.19 -15.67
C LEU A 237 1.89 -6.94 -16.32
N GLY A 238 1.95 -6.99 -17.65
CA GLY A 238 3.06 -7.56 -18.40
C GLY A 238 3.34 -6.78 -19.67
N GLY A 239 4.61 -6.47 -19.93
CA GLY A 239 5.06 -5.70 -21.09
C GLY A 239 4.58 -4.25 -21.16
N THR A 240 3.93 -3.74 -20.11
CA THR A 240 3.35 -2.38 -20.09
C THR A 240 4.38 -1.34 -19.69
N ASP A 241 4.25 -0.13 -20.22
CA ASP A 241 5.05 1.05 -19.88
C ASP A 241 4.14 2.20 -19.42
N GLY A 242 4.25 2.61 -18.15
CA GLY A 242 3.54 3.78 -17.62
C GLY A 242 2.10 3.55 -17.18
N VAL A 243 1.76 2.37 -16.63
CA VAL A 243 0.43 2.08 -16.07
C VAL A 243 0.36 2.54 -14.61
N THR A 244 -0.77 3.14 -14.22
CA THR A 244 -1.07 3.47 -12.82
C THR A 244 -2.09 2.50 -12.25
N VAL A 245 -1.80 1.89 -11.10
CA VAL A 245 -2.69 0.99 -10.36
C VAL A 245 -2.88 1.57 -8.96
N SER A 246 -4.06 2.14 -8.67
CA SER A 246 -4.27 2.84 -7.41
C SER A 246 -5.62 2.62 -6.74
N GLU A 247 -5.67 2.70 -5.41
CA GLU A 247 -6.92 2.64 -4.64
C GLU A 247 -7.75 1.35 -4.87
N ASN A 248 -7.13 0.26 -5.34
CA ASN A 248 -7.83 -1.01 -5.53
C ASN A 248 -7.86 -1.81 -4.24
N LYS A 249 -8.95 -2.54 -4.01
CA LYS A 249 -9.09 -3.51 -2.91
C LYS A 249 -9.01 -4.92 -3.46
N ILE A 250 -8.02 -5.69 -3.04
CA ILE A 250 -7.75 -7.05 -3.55
C ILE A 250 -7.67 -7.99 -2.36
N GLY A 251 -8.44 -9.07 -2.37
CA GLY A 251 -8.43 -9.97 -1.23
C GLY A 251 -9.45 -11.07 -1.23
N ASN A 252 -9.55 -11.76 -0.09
CA ASN A 252 -10.56 -12.81 0.15
C ASN A 252 -10.56 -13.90 -0.93
N PHE A 253 -9.38 -14.26 -1.43
CA PHE A 253 -9.30 -15.28 -2.47
C PHE A 253 -9.78 -16.63 -1.93
N GLU A 254 -10.30 -17.44 -2.83
CA GLU A 254 -10.52 -18.87 -2.60
C GLU A 254 -9.26 -19.46 -1.93
N ASN A 255 -9.39 -20.28 -0.88
CA ASN A 255 -8.24 -20.70 -0.07
C ASN A 255 -8.12 -22.23 0.12
N THR A 256 -8.96 -23.02 -0.54
CA THR A 256 -8.96 -24.49 -0.45
C THR A 256 -8.11 -25.14 -1.53
N THR A 257 -7.92 -24.48 -2.69
CA THR A 257 -7.07 -25.00 -3.76
C THR A 257 -5.59 -24.71 -3.49
N ASN A 258 -4.77 -25.75 -3.61
CA ASN A 258 -3.31 -25.67 -3.54
C ASN A 258 -2.72 -25.01 -4.79
N GLU A 259 -2.37 -23.72 -4.69
CA GLU A 259 -1.66 -22.98 -5.73
C GLU A 259 -0.97 -21.73 -5.15
N SER A 260 -0.01 -21.15 -5.87
CA SER A 260 0.61 -19.89 -5.44
C SER A 260 -0.24 -18.69 -5.84
N LYS A 261 -0.81 -18.01 -4.86
CA LYS A 261 -1.74 -16.89 -5.04
C LYS A 261 -1.02 -15.55 -4.94
N ARG A 262 -1.50 -14.57 -5.72
CA ARG A 262 -0.90 -13.23 -5.81
C ARG A 262 -1.97 -12.15 -5.78
N GLY A 263 -1.78 -11.12 -4.95
CA GLY A 263 -2.58 -9.91 -5.05
C GLY A 263 -2.33 -9.21 -6.39
N MET A 264 -1.06 -8.86 -6.64
CA MET A 264 -0.60 -8.22 -7.87
C MET A 264 0.67 -8.84 -8.42
N TRP A 265 0.81 -8.82 -9.74
CA TRP A 265 2.01 -9.26 -10.44
C TRP A 265 2.42 -8.29 -11.54
N LEU A 266 3.55 -7.62 -11.36
CA LEU A 266 4.27 -6.87 -12.38
C LEU A 266 5.26 -7.83 -13.03
N ALA A 267 4.84 -8.43 -14.14
CA ALA A 267 5.59 -9.43 -14.87
C ALA A 267 6.61 -8.81 -15.83
N ILE A 268 7.22 -9.66 -16.66
CA ILE A 268 8.33 -9.32 -17.55
C ILE A 268 7.95 -8.13 -18.44
N GLY A 269 8.88 -7.19 -18.61
CA GLY A 269 8.68 -6.01 -19.45
C GLY A 269 7.78 -4.92 -18.85
N THR A 270 7.33 -5.06 -17.60
CA THR A 270 6.61 -3.96 -16.91
C THR A 270 7.58 -2.85 -16.51
N MET A 271 7.36 -1.65 -17.02
CA MET A 271 8.24 -0.49 -16.85
C MET A 271 7.44 0.74 -16.42
N ASN A 272 8.13 1.64 -15.70
CA ASN A 272 7.65 2.97 -15.32
C ASN A 272 6.22 3.02 -14.73
N SER A 273 5.78 1.92 -14.13
CA SER A 273 4.41 1.77 -13.63
C SER A 273 4.36 2.19 -12.17
N THR A 274 3.28 2.86 -11.77
CA THR A 274 3.05 3.30 -10.39
C THR A 274 1.94 2.47 -9.77
N ILE A 275 2.26 1.81 -8.66
CA ILE A 275 1.38 0.93 -7.91
C ILE A 275 1.24 1.56 -6.53
N SER A 276 0.14 2.26 -6.29
CA SER A 276 0.01 3.05 -5.07
C SER A 276 -1.32 2.97 -4.37
N ASP A 277 -1.34 3.15 -3.05
CA ASP A 277 -2.59 3.33 -2.31
C ASP A 277 -3.56 2.13 -2.43
N ASN A 278 -3.04 0.93 -2.75
CA ASN A 278 -3.85 -0.28 -2.86
C ASN A 278 -3.92 -1.00 -1.52
N ILE A 279 -5.05 -1.65 -1.26
CA ILE A 279 -5.24 -2.55 -0.11
C ILE A 279 -5.22 -3.98 -0.63
N ILE A 280 -4.22 -4.75 -0.21
CA ILE A 280 -4.15 -6.20 -0.45
C ILE A 280 -4.31 -6.91 0.89
N ASP A 281 -5.38 -7.67 1.02
CA ASP A 281 -5.75 -8.27 2.31
C ASP A 281 -6.31 -9.69 2.19
N ASN A 282 -6.09 -10.51 3.21
CA ASN A 282 -6.73 -11.83 3.36
C ASN A 282 -6.57 -12.74 2.11
N ILE A 283 -5.34 -12.88 1.63
CA ILE A 283 -4.99 -13.86 0.60
C ILE A 283 -4.21 -14.97 1.28
N GLY A 284 -4.72 -16.19 1.20
CA GLY A 284 -3.97 -17.32 1.72
C GLY A 284 -4.31 -18.66 1.11
N VAL A 285 -3.45 -19.63 1.43
CA VAL A 285 -3.55 -21.02 0.99
C VAL A 285 -3.66 -21.89 2.23
N ASN A 286 -4.75 -22.64 2.33
CA ASN A 286 -5.05 -23.51 3.45
C ASN A 286 -5.10 -24.98 2.98
N ASN A 287 -3.98 -25.49 2.45
CA ASN A 287 -3.86 -26.84 1.94
C ASN A 287 -2.44 -27.39 2.15
N ALA A 288 -2.33 -28.62 2.68
CA ALA A 288 -1.05 -29.28 2.96
C ALA A 288 -0.17 -29.51 1.71
N GLY A 289 -0.76 -29.50 0.51
CA GLY A 289 -0.05 -29.75 -0.74
C GLY A 289 0.93 -28.66 -1.22
N GLY A 290 0.93 -27.45 -0.62
CA GLY A 290 1.81 -26.34 -1.03
C GLY A 290 1.08 -25.01 -1.28
N GLY A 291 1.74 -24.08 -2.00
CA GLY A 291 1.21 -22.80 -2.47
C GLY A 291 1.63 -21.56 -1.65
N SER A 292 2.36 -20.64 -2.28
CA SER A 292 2.74 -19.35 -1.65
C SER A 292 1.61 -18.33 -1.68
N ALA A 293 1.61 -17.40 -0.73
CA ALA A 293 0.78 -16.19 -0.77
C ALA A 293 1.67 -14.97 -0.93
N THR A 294 1.45 -14.18 -1.98
CA THR A 294 2.24 -12.97 -2.24
C THR A 294 1.34 -11.76 -2.40
N GLY A 295 1.66 -10.64 -1.73
CA GLY A 295 0.98 -9.37 -1.94
C GLY A 295 1.27 -8.83 -3.34
N ILE A 296 2.50 -8.35 -3.53
CA ILE A 296 2.98 -7.78 -4.81
C ILE A 296 4.23 -8.53 -5.26
N GLN A 297 4.15 -9.17 -6.43
CA GLN A 297 5.31 -9.75 -7.10
C GLN A 297 5.81 -8.84 -8.23
N ILE A 298 7.08 -8.51 -8.21
CA ILE A 298 7.79 -7.77 -9.25
C ILE A 298 8.77 -8.75 -9.90
N PHE A 299 8.52 -9.12 -11.15
CA PHE A 299 9.36 -10.00 -11.93
C PHE A 299 9.62 -9.36 -13.29
N THR A 300 10.51 -8.36 -13.31
CA THR A 300 10.86 -7.63 -14.53
C THR A 300 12.21 -8.12 -15.03
N ASN A 301 12.23 -9.22 -15.79
CA ASN A 301 13.39 -9.47 -16.65
C ASN A 301 13.46 -8.30 -17.67
N ALA A 302 14.66 -7.81 -17.98
CA ALA A 302 14.88 -6.50 -18.61
C ALA A 302 13.90 -6.24 -19.76
N GLY A 303 13.34 -5.03 -19.81
CA GLY A 303 12.34 -4.64 -20.81
C GLY A 303 12.87 -4.68 -22.24
N PHE A 304 12.04 -4.26 -23.19
CA PHE A 304 12.45 -4.14 -24.60
C PHE A 304 13.76 -3.34 -24.71
N GLY A 305 14.78 -3.94 -25.35
CA GLY A 305 16.10 -3.32 -25.51
C GLY A 305 17.01 -3.36 -24.27
N GLY A 306 16.67 -4.13 -23.24
CA GLY A 306 17.48 -4.22 -22.02
C GLY A 306 17.28 -3.04 -21.06
N VAL A 307 16.28 -2.18 -21.32
CA VAL A 307 15.99 -1.02 -20.46
C VAL A 307 15.43 -1.52 -19.13
N PRO A 308 16.11 -1.25 -18.01
CA PRO A 308 15.65 -1.71 -16.70
C PRO A 308 14.43 -0.91 -16.21
N SER A 309 13.63 -1.51 -15.33
CA SER A 309 12.34 -0.97 -14.90
C SER A 309 12.46 0.00 -13.72
N SER A 310 11.83 1.18 -13.81
CA SER A 310 11.69 2.17 -12.72
C SER A 310 10.28 2.15 -12.12
N ASN A 311 9.81 0.98 -11.68
CA ASN A 311 8.47 0.86 -11.12
C ASN A 311 8.41 1.45 -9.71
N LYS A 312 7.28 2.08 -9.36
CA LYS A 312 7.05 2.70 -8.05
C LYS A 312 5.98 1.93 -7.30
N ILE A 313 6.28 1.44 -6.11
CA ILE A 313 5.39 0.71 -5.21
C ILE A 313 5.24 1.55 -3.94
N LEU A 314 4.19 2.37 -3.89
CA LEU A 314 4.06 3.47 -2.92
C LEU A 314 2.81 3.32 -2.05
N ARG A 315 2.89 3.51 -0.73
CA ARG A 315 1.68 3.63 0.12
C ARG A 315 0.68 2.47 0.01
N ASN A 316 1.13 1.27 -0.33
CA ASN A 316 0.25 0.10 -0.35
C ASN A 316 0.13 -0.47 1.07
N LYS A 317 -1.08 -0.91 1.43
CA LYS A 317 -1.35 -1.63 2.66
C LYS A 317 -1.50 -3.11 2.34
N ILE A 318 -0.57 -3.93 2.83
CA ILE A 318 -0.54 -5.37 2.58
C ILE A 318 -0.68 -6.09 3.92
N SER A 319 -1.78 -6.83 4.10
CA SER A 319 -2.06 -7.50 5.36
C SER A 319 -2.71 -8.88 5.23
N ASN A 320 -2.70 -9.61 6.36
CA ASN A 320 -3.43 -10.87 6.53
C ASN A 320 -3.11 -11.91 5.45
N LEU A 321 -1.83 -12.07 5.09
CA LEU A 321 -1.41 -13.12 4.16
C LEU A 321 -0.98 -14.37 4.91
N TYR A 322 -1.35 -15.54 4.41
CA TYR A 322 -1.00 -16.79 5.08
C TYR A 322 -0.81 -17.97 4.13
N SER A 323 0.04 -18.91 4.50
CA SER A 323 0.15 -20.20 3.85
C SER A 323 0.55 -21.27 4.86
N ASN A 324 -0.03 -22.47 4.74
CA ASN A 324 0.37 -23.66 5.52
C ASN A 324 0.94 -24.80 4.65
N GLY A 325 1.19 -24.53 3.37
CA GLY A 325 1.64 -25.53 2.41
C GLY A 325 3.12 -25.90 2.58
N PHE A 326 3.47 -27.15 2.23
CA PHE A 326 4.87 -27.57 2.14
C PHE A 326 5.64 -26.66 1.17
N ASN A 327 6.87 -26.27 1.51
CA ASN A 327 7.72 -25.40 0.68
C ASN A 327 7.05 -24.09 0.22
N SER A 328 6.16 -23.51 1.02
CA SER A 328 5.36 -22.35 0.65
C SER A 328 5.77 -21.11 1.42
N SER A 329 6.06 -20.01 0.71
CA SER A 329 6.44 -18.73 1.31
C SER A 329 5.25 -17.79 1.42
N VAL A 330 5.24 -16.97 2.47
CA VAL A 330 4.36 -15.81 2.55
C VAL A 330 5.20 -14.56 2.34
N THR A 331 4.81 -13.70 1.39
CA THR A 331 5.60 -12.53 1.06
C THR A 331 4.75 -11.29 0.84
N GLY A 332 5.10 -10.17 1.47
CA GLY A 332 4.43 -8.90 1.23
C GLY A 332 4.74 -8.39 -0.18
N ILE A 333 6.00 -7.97 -0.39
CA ILE A 333 6.52 -7.48 -1.66
C ILE A 333 7.78 -8.28 -2.04
N THR A 334 7.90 -8.70 -3.29
CA THR A 334 9.13 -9.34 -3.78
C THR A 334 9.60 -8.75 -5.10
N VAL A 335 10.88 -8.44 -5.17
CA VAL A 335 11.64 -8.31 -6.42
C VAL A 335 12.25 -9.68 -6.70
N GLY A 336 11.70 -10.38 -7.69
CA GLY A 336 12.01 -11.78 -7.95
C GLY A 336 13.45 -12.02 -8.41
N THR A 337 13.94 -13.24 -8.17
CA THR A 337 15.26 -13.69 -8.64
C THR A 337 15.40 -13.49 -10.15
N SER A 338 16.56 -13.06 -10.63
CA SER A 338 16.82 -12.73 -12.05
C SER A 338 16.06 -11.51 -12.62
N SER A 339 15.33 -10.75 -11.80
CA SER A 339 14.81 -9.45 -12.24
C SER A 339 15.95 -8.46 -12.49
N ASN A 340 15.72 -7.51 -13.38
CA ASN A 340 16.57 -6.35 -13.59
C ASN A 340 15.75 -5.10 -13.28
N THR A 341 16.20 -4.32 -12.31
CA THR A 341 15.53 -3.10 -11.85
C THR A 341 16.47 -1.91 -11.98
N ALA A 342 15.94 -0.75 -12.36
CA ALA A 342 16.68 0.50 -12.31
C ALA A 342 15.79 1.64 -11.85
N GLY A 343 16.09 2.21 -10.69
CA GLY A 343 15.24 3.26 -10.11
C GLY A 343 13.88 2.74 -9.63
N THR A 344 13.74 1.43 -9.37
CA THR A 344 12.54 0.91 -8.70
C THR A 344 12.48 1.49 -7.29
N VAL A 345 11.31 1.97 -6.88
CA VAL A 345 11.08 2.53 -5.55
C VAL A 345 10.02 1.69 -4.85
N ILE A 346 10.34 1.20 -3.65
CA ILE A 346 9.40 0.53 -2.74
C ILE A 346 9.35 1.40 -1.49
N SER A 347 8.33 2.27 -1.38
CA SER A 347 8.31 3.26 -0.33
C SER A 347 6.95 3.49 0.32
N GLN A 348 6.96 3.87 1.60
CA GLN A 348 5.75 4.22 2.36
C GLN A 348 4.74 3.07 2.45
N ASN A 349 5.13 1.81 2.23
CA ASN A 349 4.20 0.69 2.32
C ASN A 349 4.05 0.25 3.77
N GLU A 350 2.81 -0.08 4.15
CA GLU A 350 2.49 -0.74 5.40
C GLU A 350 2.32 -2.24 5.15
N ILE A 351 3.19 -3.07 5.72
CA ILE A 351 3.15 -4.53 5.57
C ILE A 351 2.99 -5.16 6.95
N SER A 352 1.90 -5.89 7.16
CA SER A 352 1.63 -6.50 8.46
C SER A 352 0.90 -7.84 8.39
N ASN A 353 0.95 -8.59 9.48
CA ASN A 353 0.22 -9.86 9.67
C ASN A 353 0.43 -10.85 8.53
N LEU A 354 1.71 -11.18 8.27
CA LEU A 354 2.10 -12.23 7.33
C LEU A 354 2.49 -13.47 8.12
N VAL A 355 1.81 -14.59 7.86
CA VAL A 355 1.92 -15.78 8.69
C VAL A 355 2.26 -17.03 7.88
N GLY A 356 3.48 -17.54 8.08
CA GLY A 356 3.90 -18.86 7.61
C GLY A 356 3.39 -19.93 8.59
N ASN A 357 2.20 -20.47 8.32
CA ASN A 357 1.56 -21.49 9.12
C ASN A 357 2.20 -22.87 8.90
N ARG A 358 1.92 -23.77 9.84
CA ARG A 358 2.30 -25.19 9.79
C ARG A 358 1.03 -26.05 9.80
N THR A 359 1.07 -27.23 9.20
CA THR A 359 0.10 -28.30 9.52
C THR A 359 0.80 -29.41 10.31
N ALA A 360 0.05 -30.30 10.94
CA ALA A 360 0.64 -31.39 11.74
C ALA A 360 1.69 -32.24 10.98
N THR A 361 1.67 -32.24 9.64
CA THR A 361 2.50 -33.07 8.77
C THR A 361 3.43 -32.31 7.82
N THR A 362 3.35 -30.98 7.73
CA THR A 362 4.16 -30.17 6.79
C THR A 362 4.75 -28.94 7.46
N VAL A 363 6.02 -28.64 7.15
CA VAL A 363 6.68 -27.38 7.52
C VAL A 363 6.43 -26.37 6.39
N GLY A 364 5.77 -25.25 6.69
CA GLY A 364 5.71 -24.11 5.75
C GLY A 364 7.10 -23.47 5.60
N TYR A 365 7.36 -22.67 4.56
CA TYR A 365 8.51 -21.75 4.61
C TYR A 365 8.14 -20.50 5.43
N GLY A 366 9.16 -19.72 5.81
CA GLY A 366 9.00 -18.48 6.57
C GLY A 366 8.11 -17.43 5.89
N ALA A 367 7.71 -16.42 6.66
CA ALA A 367 7.05 -15.24 6.15
C ALA A 367 8.04 -14.06 6.07
N GLN A 368 8.07 -13.34 4.95
CA GLN A 368 8.97 -12.21 4.75
C GLN A 368 8.20 -10.99 4.24
N ALA A 369 8.36 -9.82 4.84
CA ALA A 369 7.65 -8.64 4.36
C ALA A 369 8.17 -8.16 3.00
N ILE A 370 9.49 -8.00 2.85
CA ILE A 370 10.12 -7.58 1.59
C ILE A 370 11.27 -8.52 1.22
N ILE A 371 11.28 -9.02 -0.02
CA ILE A 371 12.38 -9.80 -0.60
C ILE A 371 13.00 -9.06 -1.78
N LEU A 372 14.30 -8.80 -1.73
CA LEU A 372 15.10 -8.22 -2.81
C LEU A 372 16.00 -9.29 -3.43
N GLY A 373 15.62 -9.79 -4.61
CA GLY A 373 16.33 -10.86 -5.31
C GLY A 373 16.81 -10.50 -6.71
N SER A 374 16.76 -9.22 -7.11
CA SER A 374 17.18 -8.75 -8.44
C SER A 374 18.55 -9.33 -8.81
N GLY A 375 18.71 -9.86 -10.03
CA GLY A 375 20.02 -10.31 -10.50
C GLY A 375 20.98 -9.13 -10.69
N THR A 376 20.44 -8.02 -11.21
CA THR A 376 21.08 -6.71 -11.21
C THR A 376 20.05 -5.68 -10.74
N ALA A 377 20.39 -4.88 -9.75
CA ALA A 377 19.61 -3.70 -9.37
C ALA A 377 20.51 -2.47 -9.55
N SER A 378 19.91 -1.37 -9.96
CA SER A 378 20.61 -0.09 -10.09
C SER A 378 19.74 0.98 -9.47
N ASN A 379 20.15 1.51 -8.32
CA ASN A 379 19.35 2.51 -7.58
C ASN A 379 17.95 2.01 -7.22
N THR A 380 17.81 0.75 -6.82
CA THR A 380 16.53 0.28 -6.25
C THR A 380 16.43 0.80 -4.82
N LEU A 381 15.49 1.70 -4.58
CA LEU A 381 15.26 2.35 -3.30
C LEU A 381 14.15 1.62 -2.52
N VAL A 382 14.44 1.26 -1.28
CA VAL A 382 13.47 0.72 -0.31
C VAL A 382 13.46 1.64 0.89
N SER A 383 12.41 2.42 1.08
CA SER A 383 12.39 3.44 2.13
C SER A 383 11.05 3.75 2.77
N ASN A 384 11.06 4.25 4.00
CA ASN A 384 9.85 4.66 4.73
C ASN A 384 8.79 3.56 4.85
N ASN A 385 9.17 2.27 4.80
CA ASN A 385 8.18 1.21 4.95
C ASN A 385 7.99 0.88 6.44
N PHE A 386 6.73 0.74 6.85
CA PHE A 386 6.35 0.16 8.14
C PHE A 386 6.11 -1.34 7.99
N ILE A 387 6.85 -2.13 8.78
CA ILE A 387 6.78 -3.58 8.74
C ILE A 387 6.58 -4.12 10.14
N SER A 388 5.45 -4.77 10.37
CA SER A 388 5.11 -5.34 11.67
C SER A 388 4.46 -6.71 11.54
N LYS A 389 4.27 -7.41 12.67
CA LYS A 389 3.46 -8.62 12.73
C LYS A 389 3.81 -9.72 11.72
N ILE A 390 5.10 -10.02 11.54
CA ILE A 390 5.55 -11.11 10.67
C ILE A 390 5.90 -12.32 11.52
N SER A 391 5.33 -13.48 11.20
CA SER A 391 5.54 -14.70 11.97
C SER A 391 5.60 -15.96 11.12
N SER A 392 6.29 -16.97 11.63
CA SER A 392 6.28 -18.32 11.10
C SER A 392 6.52 -19.32 12.21
N PHE A 393 5.95 -20.50 12.04
CA PHE A 393 6.13 -21.65 12.93
C PHE A 393 6.97 -22.76 12.27
N ALA A 394 7.69 -22.41 11.21
CA ALA A 394 8.54 -23.33 10.46
C ALA A 394 9.90 -23.53 11.15
N ALA A 395 10.17 -24.74 11.67
CA ALA A 395 11.53 -25.12 12.06
C ALA A 395 12.24 -25.80 10.88
N ASN A 396 13.20 -25.11 10.26
CA ASN A 396 14.24 -25.81 9.53
C ASN A 396 15.58 -25.09 9.72
N THR A 397 16.44 -25.69 10.54
CA THR A 397 17.79 -25.23 10.86
C THR A 397 18.79 -25.48 9.71
N GLY A 398 18.36 -25.96 8.54
CA GLY A 398 19.24 -26.42 7.44
C GLY A 398 19.16 -25.64 6.12
N SER A 399 18.27 -24.67 5.95
CA SER A 399 18.23 -23.83 4.74
C SER A 399 17.67 -22.45 5.07
N GLY A 400 18.17 -21.39 4.43
CA GLY A 400 17.90 -19.97 4.67
C GLY A 400 16.43 -19.56 4.57
N THR A 401 15.63 -20.04 5.52
CA THR A 401 14.18 -19.89 5.63
C THR A 401 13.90 -18.84 6.69
N TYR A 402 14.15 -17.60 6.31
CA TYR A 402 14.02 -16.47 7.22
C TYR A 402 12.56 -16.11 7.40
N THR A 403 12.20 -15.79 8.64
CA THR A 403 10.98 -15.05 8.93
C THR A 403 11.39 -13.65 9.29
N GLY A 404 10.85 -12.62 8.65
CA GLY A 404 11.47 -11.33 8.83
C GLY A 404 10.87 -10.14 8.12
N GLY A 405 11.53 -9.00 8.34
CA GLY A 405 11.16 -7.74 7.70
C GLY A 405 11.68 -7.67 6.28
N ILE A 406 12.93 -7.24 6.11
CA ILE A 406 13.55 -7.03 4.79
C ILE A 406 14.68 -8.04 4.57
N MET A 407 14.62 -8.77 3.46
CA MET A 407 15.65 -9.72 3.04
C MET A 407 16.29 -9.31 1.72
N VAL A 408 17.62 -9.23 1.69
CA VAL A 408 18.42 -9.15 0.46
C VAL A 408 18.91 -10.55 0.11
N ASN A 409 18.29 -11.16 -0.89
CA ASN A 409 18.55 -12.53 -1.30
C ASN A 409 19.62 -12.64 -2.40
N ALA A 410 19.74 -11.64 -3.28
CA ALA A 410 20.73 -11.61 -4.34
C ALA A 410 20.83 -10.20 -4.94
N GLY A 411 21.90 -9.94 -5.70
CA GLY A 411 22.08 -8.72 -6.49
C GLY A 411 22.93 -7.64 -5.82
N SER A 412 22.83 -6.43 -6.36
CA SER A 412 23.56 -5.23 -5.96
C SER A 412 22.77 -3.97 -6.30
N GLY A 413 23.23 -2.79 -5.86
CA GLY A 413 22.61 -1.50 -6.19
C GLY A 413 21.36 -1.17 -5.38
N TYR A 414 21.24 -1.75 -4.18
CA TYR A 414 20.13 -1.49 -3.26
C TYR A 414 20.44 -0.33 -2.32
N LYS A 415 19.50 0.60 -2.22
CA LYS A 415 19.45 1.67 -1.23
C LYS A 415 18.32 1.36 -0.25
N ILE A 416 18.64 1.03 0.98
CA ILE A 416 17.66 0.62 2.00
C ILE A 416 17.73 1.64 3.12
N TYR A 417 16.78 2.57 3.11
CA TYR A 417 16.84 3.79 3.91
C TYR A 417 15.60 3.99 4.75
N ASN A 418 15.71 4.44 5.99
CA ASN A 418 14.55 4.96 6.72
C ASN A 418 13.37 3.97 6.80
N ASN A 419 13.60 2.66 6.91
CA ASN A 419 12.53 1.69 7.14
C ASN A 419 12.36 1.43 8.63
N SER A 420 11.14 1.16 9.10
CA SER A 420 10.87 0.74 10.48
C SER A 420 10.32 -0.69 10.48
N VAL A 421 11.10 -1.62 11.05
CA VAL A 421 10.73 -3.04 11.18
C VAL A 421 10.60 -3.40 12.65
N TYR A 422 9.41 -3.86 13.05
CA TYR A 422 9.12 -4.24 14.44
C TYR A 422 8.43 -5.61 14.53
N LEU A 423 9.20 -6.63 14.93
CA LEU A 423 8.74 -8.01 15.02
C LEU A 423 8.46 -8.39 16.49
N THR A 424 7.20 -8.68 16.81
CA THR A 424 6.73 -8.99 18.18
C THR A 424 6.01 -10.33 18.33
N GLU A 425 5.66 -10.96 17.21
CA GLU A 425 4.72 -12.08 17.20
C GLU A 425 5.32 -13.38 17.74
N THR A 426 4.50 -14.13 18.49
CA THR A 426 4.84 -15.47 18.96
C THR A 426 5.13 -16.40 17.79
N GLN A 427 6.27 -17.09 17.85
CA GLN A 427 6.77 -17.98 16.79
C GLN A 427 7.16 -19.34 17.38
N ASN A 428 6.39 -19.79 18.37
CA ASN A 428 6.59 -21.05 19.06
C ASN A 428 5.23 -21.75 19.20
N ASP A 429 5.10 -22.94 18.60
CA ASP A 429 3.89 -23.77 18.71
C ASP A 429 4.03 -24.91 19.73
N GLY A 430 5.07 -24.87 20.57
CA GLY A 430 5.44 -25.91 21.53
C GLY A 430 6.27 -27.05 20.93
N THR A 431 6.29 -27.20 19.60
CA THR A 431 7.10 -28.20 18.88
C THR A 431 8.23 -27.56 18.08
N ASN A 432 7.92 -26.46 17.40
CA ASN A 432 8.78 -25.75 16.47
C ASN A 432 8.93 -24.30 16.91
N ARG A 433 10.09 -23.74 16.59
CA ARG A 433 10.44 -22.35 16.84
C ARG A 433 10.78 -21.71 15.50
N GLY A 434 10.22 -20.54 15.22
CA GLY A 434 10.61 -19.71 14.09
C GLY A 434 12.00 -19.10 14.27
N LEU A 435 12.45 -18.38 13.24
CA LEU A 435 13.71 -17.64 13.23
C LEU A 435 13.44 -16.20 12.76
N PRO A 436 12.91 -15.33 13.63
CA PRO A 436 12.65 -13.93 13.33
C PRO A 436 13.92 -13.11 13.18
N ILE A 437 14.01 -12.39 12.05
CA ILE A 437 15.11 -11.51 11.71
C ILE A 437 14.56 -10.23 11.07
N ALA A 438 14.81 -9.08 11.68
CA ALA A 438 14.30 -7.81 11.13
C ALA A 438 14.95 -7.45 9.77
N PHE A 439 16.26 -7.63 9.64
CA PHE A 439 17.00 -7.48 8.38
C PHE A 439 17.91 -8.68 8.07
N SER A 440 17.79 -9.29 6.90
CA SER A 440 18.64 -10.43 6.51
C SER A 440 19.31 -10.25 5.16
N VAL A 441 20.54 -10.74 5.04
CA VAL A 441 21.29 -10.81 3.79
C VAL A 441 21.80 -12.23 3.62
N THR A 442 21.47 -12.84 2.49
CA THR A 442 21.85 -14.23 2.22
C THR A 442 23.21 -14.31 1.52
N SER A 443 23.77 -15.52 1.42
CA SER A 443 25.02 -15.76 0.68
C SER A 443 24.93 -15.54 -0.83
N GLY A 444 23.73 -15.28 -1.37
CA GLY A 444 23.53 -14.90 -2.77
C GLY A 444 24.01 -13.49 -3.11
N VAL A 445 24.31 -12.66 -2.11
CA VAL A 445 24.88 -11.32 -2.30
C VAL A 445 26.40 -11.39 -2.22
N THR A 446 27.06 -11.21 -3.36
CA THR A 446 28.53 -11.37 -3.48
C THR A 446 29.23 -10.12 -4.04
N THR A 447 28.49 -9.17 -4.60
CA THR A 447 29.05 -7.94 -5.18
C THR A 447 29.50 -6.98 -4.07
N ALA A 448 30.70 -6.43 -4.19
CA ALA A 448 31.17 -5.41 -3.27
C ALA A 448 30.34 -4.12 -3.41
N GLY A 449 29.98 -3.49 -2.28
CA GLY A 449 29.13 -2.30 -2.28
C GLY A 449 27.70 -2.54 -2.77
N ALA A 450 27.22 -3.79 -2.76
CA ALA A 450 25.88 -4.17 -3.18
C ALA A 450 24.75 -3.44 -2.44
N ILE A 451 24.96 -3.11 -1.17
CA ILE A 451 23.92 -2.58 -0.28
C ILE A 451 24.41 -1.29 0.37
N ASP A 452 23.57 -0.26 0.28
CA ASP A 452 23.67 0.94 1.10
C ASP A 452 22.54 0.93 2.14
N LEU A 453 22.89 0.77 3.43
CA LEU A 453 21.96 0.55 4.53
C LEU A 453 22.07 1.66 5.57
N ARG A 454 21.16 2.64 5.56
CA ARG A 454 21.23 3.81 6.44
C ARG A 454 19.89 4.23 7.04
N ASN A 455 19.92 4.83 8.23
CA ASN A 455 18.72 5.38 8.89
C ASN A 455 17.57 4.38 9.12
N ASN A 456 17.80 3.07 9.18
CA ASN A 456 16.71 2.10 9.42
C ASN A 456 16.56 1.75 10.90
N ILE A 457 15.35 1.35 11.30
CA ILE A 457 15.09 0.69 12.58
C ILE A 457 14.81 -0.79 12.33
N PHE A 458 15.61 -1.66 12.94
CA PHE A 458 15.47 -3.12 12.89
C PHE A 458 15.32 -3.72 14.29
N VAL A 459 14.08 -4.04 14.65
CA VAL A 459 13.72 -4.51 15.99
C VAL A 459 13.06 -5.88 15.93
N THR A 460 13.62 -6.81 16.71
CA THR A 460 12.96 -8.08 17.05
C THR A 460 12.79 -8.12 18.56
N ASN A 461 11.56 -7.91 19.03
CA ASN A 461 11.21 -7.82 20.45
C ASN A 461 10.17 -8.88 20.81
N LEU A 462 10.62 -10.12 20.93
CA LEU A 462 9.75 -11.23 21.30
C LEU A 462 9.65 -11.37 22.81
N ALA A 463 8.43 -11.60 23.30
CA ALA A 463 8.18 -11.99 24.70
C ALA A 463 8.64 -13.43 25.02
N ASP A 464 8.68 -14.29 24.02
CA ASP A 464 9.12 -15.69 24.18
C ASP A 464 10.64 -15.82 24.06
N ALA A 465 11.32 -15.88 25.21
CA ALA A 465 12.77 -16.09 25.30
C ALA A 465 13.22 -17.45 24.74
N ALA A 466 12.29 -18.40 24.60
CA ALA A 466 12.51 -19.65 23.90
C ALA A 466 12.26 -19.48 22.39
N VAL A 467 12.48 -18.34 21.76
CA VAL A 467 12.63 -18.21 20.29
C VAL A 467 13.91 -17.43 20.00
N PRO A 468 14.79 -17.90 19.10
CA PRO A 468 15.95 -17.10 18.71
C PRO A 468 15.49 -15.82 18.01
N ALA A 469 15.91 -14.66 18.51
CA ALA A 469 15.55 -13.35 17.97
C ALA A 469 16.81 -12.61 17.52
N PHE A 470 16.75 -11.97 16.36
CA PHE A 470 17.87 -11.19 15.82
C PHE A 470 17.38 -9.90 15.15
N ALA A 471 18.08 -8.79 15.37
CA ALA A 471 17.88 -7.58 14.59
C ALA A 471 18.41 -7.78 13.16
N MET A 472 19.52 -8.51 13.02
CA MET A 472 20.22 -8.68 11.76
C MET A 472 20.77 -10.08 11.55
N SER A 473 20.75 -10.56 10.30
CA SER A 473 21.58 -11.67 9.85
C SER A 473 22.32 -11.33 8.57
N THR A 474 23.65 -11.37 8.63
CA THR A 474 24.49 -11.00 7.49
C THR A 474 25.84 -11.70 7.54
N THR A 475 26.43 -11.95 6.37
CA THR A 475 27.76 -12.54 6.27
C THR A 475 28.79 -11.59 6.89
N PRO A 476 29.85 -12.09 7.53
CA PRO A 476 30.83 -11.27 8.22
C PRO A 476 31.80 -10.56 7.26
N VAL A 477 31.43 -10.40 5.99
CA VAL A 477 32.28 -9.81 4.95
C VAL A 477 31.82 -8.37 4.73
N SER A 478 32.54 -7.42 5.30
CA SER A 478 32.27 -5.98 5.19
C SER A 478 32.14 -5.46 3.76
N THR A 479 32.72 -6.17 2.78
CA THR A 479 32.81 -5.70 1.40
C THR A 479 31.48 -5.55 0.68
N ILE A 480 30.40 -6.22 1.11
CA ILE A 480 29.08 -6.14 0.43
C ILE A 480 28.33 -4.83 0.73
N TYR A 481 28.70 -4.12 1.80
CA TYR A 481 28.09 -2.84 2.14
C TYR A 481 28.91 -1.70 1.54
N SER A 482 28.26 -0.79 0.82
CA SER A 482 28.86 0.49 0.44
C SER A 482 28.80 1.47 1.61
N ASN A 483 27.69 1.43 2.37
CA ASN A 483 27.55 2.03 3.69
C ASN A 483 26.65 1.15 4.57
N ILE A 484 26.94 1.13 5.87
CA ILE A 484 26.07 0.58 6.91
C ILE A 484 26.18 1.48 8.13
N GLU A 485 25.33 2.50 8.24
CA GLU A 485 25.50 3.58 9.24
C GLU A 485 24.16 4.16 9.71
N ASN A 486 24.16 4.80 10.89
CA ASN A 486 22.98 5.46 11.44
C ASN A 486 21.74 4.56 11.50
N ASN A 487 21.90 3.26 11.79
CA ASN A 487 20.75 2.35 11.96
C ASN A 487 20.49 2.11 13.45
N ILE A 488 19.24 1.84 13.81
CA ILE A 488 18.85 1.35 15.13
C ILE A 488 18.65 -0.16 15.08
N TYR A 489 19.24 -0.86 16.04
CA TYR A 489 19.11 -2.31 16.19
C TYR A 489 18.60 -2.67 17.58
N TYR A 490 17.72 -3.67 17.66
CA TYR A 490 17.36 -4.28 18.93
C TYR A 490 16.97 -5.75 18.76
N SER A 491 17.41 -6.58 19.69
CA SER A 491 17.00 -7.96 19.83
C SER A 491 16.64 -8.24 21.30
N SER A 492 15.52 -8.91 21.55
CA SER A 492 15.22 -9.48 22.88
C SER A 492 16.00 -10.77 23.16
N GLY A 493 16.70 -11.33 22.15
CA GLY A 493 17.56 -12.49 22.28
C GLY A 493 18.95 -12.16 22.84
N PRO A 494 19.76 -13.19 23.21
CA PRO A 494 21.08 -13.00 23.80
C PRO A 494 22.16 -12.46 22.83
N ALA A 495 21.82 -12.29 21.55
CA ALA A 495 22.71 -11.71 20.54
C ALA A 495 21.92 -10.75 19.64
N LEU A 496 22.55 -9.62 19.30
CA LEU A 496 22.01 -8.63 18.39
C LEU A 496 21.84 -9.18 16.96
N GLY A 497 22.74 -10.06 16.51
CA GLY A 497 22.66 -10.68 15.20
C GLY A 497 23.49 -11.95 15.00
N GLN A 498 23.39 -12.52 13.81
CA GLN A 498 24.03 -13.79 13.43
C GLN A 498 24.57 -13.81 12.00
N THR A 499 25.40 -14.81 11.67
CA THR A 499 25.68 -15.15 10.27
C THR A 499 24.56 -16.00 9.66
N PRO A 500 24.33 -15.93 8.33
CA PRO A 500 23.40 -16.81 7.64
C PRO A 500 23.73 -18.30 7.89
N GLY A 501 22.81 -19.05 8.50
CA GLY A 501 22.99 -20.48 8.81
C GLY A 501 23.71 -20.81 10.13
N GLY A 502 24.07 -19.81 10.95
CA GLY A 502 24.69 -19.95 12.28
C GLY A 502 26.22 -20.07 12.29
N PRO A 503 26.92 -19.99 13.45
CA PRO A 503 26.52 -19.56 14.81
C PRO A 503 26.53 -18.01 15.00
N PRO A 504 26.04 -17.45 16.13
CA PRO A 504 25.93 -16.01 16.37
C PRO A 504 27.30 -15.31 16.38
N ALA A 505 27.40 -14.17 15.70
CA ALA A 505 28.65 -13.43 15.55
C ALA A 505 28.62 -12.03 16.21
N TYR A 506 27.44 -11.47 16.49
CA TYR A 506 27.30 -10.09 16.97
C TYR A 506 26.50 -10.07 18.27
N THR A 507 27.17 -10.08 19.41
CA THR A 507 26.51 -9.99 20.73
C THR A 507 25.82 -8.63 20.89
N ASP A 508 26.53 -7.56 20.56
CA ASP A 508 26.13 -6.16 20.69
C ASP A 508 26.59 -5.36 19.47
N ILE A 509 26.31 -4.05 19.48
CA ILE A 509 26.73 -3.15 18.40
C ILE A 509 28.26 -3.06 18.28
N ALA A 510 29.03 -3.21 19.37
CA ALA A 510 30.49 -3.16 19.31
C ALA A 510 31.07 -4.36 18.56
N GLY A 511 30.54 -5.56 18.80
CA GLY A 511 30.87 -6.77 18.04
C GLY A 511 30.47 -6.65 16.57
N MET A 512 29.31 -6.06 16.29
CA MET A 512 28.87 -5.80 14.91
C MET A 512 29.84 -4.86 14.17
N LYS A 513 30.26 -3.75 14.80
CA LYS A 513 31.26 -2.81 14.24
C LYS A 513 32.60 -3.51 13.98
N SER A 514 33.08 -4.32 14.92
CA SER A 514 34.35 -5.03 14.80
C SER A 514 34.40 -5.99 13.62
N ILE A 515 33.27 -6.60 13.25
CA ILE A 515 33.23 -7.63 12.20
C ILE A 515 32.81 -7.05 10.84
N LEU A 516 31.77 -6.22 10.82
CA LEU A 516 31.22 -5.70 9.56
C LEU A 516 31.90 -4.41 9.09
N GLY A 517 32.56 -3.68 9.99
CA GLY A 517 32.90 -2.28 9.72
C GLY A 517 31.65 -1.39 9.63
N GLY A 518 31.85 -0.08 9.54
CA GLY A 518 30.77 0.89 9.65
C GLY A 518 30.10 0.86 11.02
N ASN A 519 28.79 1.13 11.05
CA ASN A 519 27.95 1.26 12.22
C ASN A 519 28.48 2.22 13.29
N ASN A 520 29.35 3.17 12.93
CA ASN A 520 29.92 4.13 13.85
C ASN A 520 28.85 4.95 14.56
N ASN A 521 27.82 5.40 13.83
CA ASN A 521 26.70 6.18 14.36
C ASN A 521 25.41 5.36 14.55
N SER A 522 25.48 4.04 14.38
CA SER A 522 24.37 3.14 14.68
C SER A 522 24.19 2.97 16.20
N ILE A 523 22.95 2.75 16.63
CA ILE A 523 22.53 2.72 18.03
C ILE A 523 21.85 1.38 18.34
N GLU A 524 22.16 0.80 19.50
CA GLU A 524 21.45 -0.37 20.02
C GLU A 524 20.48 0.09 21.11
N VAL A 525 19.19 0.12 20.79
CA VAL A 525 18.11 0.58 21.69
C VAL A 525 16.77 0.08 21.17
N LEU A 526 15.83 -0.21 22.09
CA LEU A 526 14.44 -0.46 21.74
C LEU A 526 13.69 0.88 21.63
N PRO A 527 13.26 1.32 20.42
CA PRO A 527 12.41 2.48 20.28
C PRO A 527 11.03 2.24 20.88
N ARG A 528 10.36 3.33 21.25
CA ARG A 528 8.95 3.28 21.64
C ARG A 528 8.07 3.72 20.47
N PHE A 529 7.34 2.75 19.93
CA PHE A 529 6.29 2.99 18.95
C PHE A 529 4.94 3.26 19.63
N VAL A 530 4.01 3.91 18.92
CA VAL A 530 2.63 4.12 19.36
C VAL A 530 1.95 2.79 19.68
N SER A 531 2.14 1.75 18.85
CA SER A 531 1.71 0.38 19.14
C SER A 531 2.47 -0.68 18.31
N ASN A 532 2.17 -1.96 18.51
CA ASN A 532 2.76 -3.04 17.69
C ASN A 532 2.25 -3.07 16.23
N THR A 533 1.23 -2.27 15.89
CA THR A 533 0.70 -2.13 14.52
C THR A 533 0.92 -0.75 13.92
N ASP A 534 1.26 0.21 14.76
CA ASP A 534 1.41 1.61 14.43
C ASP A 534 2.83 2.01 14.83
N LEU A 535 3.71 2.07 13.82
CA LEU A 535 5.14 2.24 14.02
C LEU A 535 5.58 3.71 13.95
N HIS A 536 4.66 4.66 14.12
CA HIS A 536 5.05 6.01 14.48
C HIS A 536 5.72 6.00 15.85
N LEU A 537 6.75 6.82 16.01
CA LEU A 537 7.51 6.97 17.24
C LEU A 537 6.73 7.85 18.22
N THR A 538 6.72 7.47 19.50
CA THR A 538 6.13 8.33 20.52
C THR A 538 6.93 9.62 20.66
N GLN A 539 6.22 10.75 20.70
CA GLN A 539 6.79 12.10 20.85
C GLN A 539 7.10 12.42 22.32
N ASP A 540 7.69 11.47 23.03
CA ASP A 540 8.03 11.58 24.46
C ASP A 540 9.52 11.35 24.72
N ILE A 541 9.93 11.58 25.96
CA ILE A 541 11.32 11.45 26.43
C ILE A 541 11.89 10.04 26.19
N GLU A 542 11.07 9.01 26.03
CA GLU A 542 11.58 7.65 25.85
C GLU A 542 12.30 7.45 24.51
N ASN A 543 12.00 8.28 23.51
CA ASN A 543 12.73 8.30 22.23
C ASN A 543 13.86 9.36 22.18
N LEU A 544 14.21 10.03 23.29
CA LEU A 544 15.27 11.05 23.32
C LEU A 544 16.64 10.56 22.85
N ALA A 545 16.94 9.27 23.03
CA ALA A 545 18.22 8.70 22.62
C ALA A 545 18.36 8.61 21.08
N ILE A 546 17.24 8.60 20.35
CA ILE A 546 17.20 8.36 18.90
C ILE A 546 16.77 9.58 18.07
N ASP A 547 16.27 10.62 18.75
CA ASP A 547 15.87 11.90 18.17
C ASP A 547 17.04 12.59 17.44
N ASN A 548 16.78 13.00 16.19
CA ASN A 548 17.70 13.72 15.32
C ASN A 548 19.05 12.99 15.09
N LYS A 549 19.06 11.64 15.09
CA LYS A 549 20.28 10.82 14.95
C LYS A 549 20.56 10.28 13.55
N GLY A 550 19.68 10.54 12.59
CA GLY A 550 19.87 10.14 11.20
C GLY A 550 20.86 11.05 10.47
N VAL A 551 21.10 10.69 9.20
CA VAL A 551 21.87 11.51 8.24
C VAL A 551 21.00 11.89 7.06
N THR A 552 21.16 13.08 6.50
CA THR A 552 20.40 13.50 5.31
C THR A 552 20.68 12.59 4.11
N LEU A 553 19.63 12.07 3.48
CA LEU A 553 19.69 11.21 2.30
C LEU A 553 18.96 11.87 1.14
N THR A 554 19.65 12.19 0.05
CA THR A 554 19.08 12.95 -1.08
C THR A 554 17.94 12.23 -1.79
N ASP A 555 17.89 10.89 -1.69
CA ASP A 555 16.83 10.07 -2.29
C ASP A 555 15.55 9.99 -1.42
N VAL A 556 15.59 10.46 -0.17
CA VAL A 556 14.48 10.39 0.80
C VAL A 556 14.28 11.75 1.46
N THR A 557 13.37 12.55 0.90
CA THR A 557 13.12 13.93 1.34
C THR A 557 11.90 14.08 2.25
N VAL A 558 11.05 13.06 2.28
CA VAL A 558 9.87 12.97 3.14
C VAL A 558 9.89 11.65 3.90
N ASP A 559 9.06 11.52 4.92
CA ASP A 559 8.88 10.31 5.73
C ASP A 559 7.66 9.49 5.26
N ILE A 560 7.03 8.71 6.15
CA ILE A 560 5.91 7.83 5.79
C ILE A 560 4.59 8.58 5.54
N ASP A 561 4.37 9.70 6.23
CA ASP A 561 3.14 10.50 6.13
C ASP A 561 3.31 11.73 5.20
N ASP A 562 4.38 11.73 4.40
CA ASP A 562 4.78 12.82 3.52
C ASP A 562 5.26 14.09 4.27
N GLU A 563 5.63 14.00 5.56
CA GLU A 563 6.29 15.10 6.26
C GLU A 563 7.73 15.27 5.79
N ALA A 564 8.16 16.54 5.67
CA ALA A 564 9.51 16.86 5.24
C ALA A 564 10.52 16.45 6.32
N ARG A 565 11.53 15.68 5.91
CA ARG A 565 12.63 15.32 6.81
C ARG A 565 13.47 16.54 7.18
N ASN A 566 13.99 16.56 8.41
CA ASN A 566 14.91 17.60 8.84
C ASN A 566 16.12 17.65 7.90
N ALA A 567 16.42 18.84 7.38
CA ALA A 567 17.45 19.02 6.35
C ALA A 567 18.88 18.68 6.82
N THR A 568 19.13 18.69 8.14
CA THR A 568 20.45 18.47 8.73
C THR A 568 20.55 17.26 9.63
N THR A 569 19.47 16.94 10.34
CA THR A 569 19.45 15.91 11.39
C THR A 569 18.14 15.12 11.34
N PRO A 570 17.82 14.43 10.24
CA PRO A 570 16.58 13.67 10.15
C PRO A 570 16.53 12.56 11.19
N ASP A 571 15.35 12.04 11.47
CA ASP A 571 15.21 10.89 12.36
C ASP A 571 15.58 9.57 11.69
N ILE A 572 16.04 8.62 12.51
CA ILE A 572 16.25 7.23 12.07
C ILE A 572 14.89 6.55 12.06
N GLY A 573 14.56 5.88 10.96
CA GLY A 573 13.30 5.18 10.76
C GLY A 573 12.40 5.86 9.73
N ALA A 574 11.23 5.27 9.56
CA ALA A 574 10.25 5.68 8.56
C ALA A 574 9.44 6.91 8.95
N ASP A 575 9.50 7.35 10.20
CA ASP A 575 8.71 8.43 10.80
C ASP A 575 9.63 9.55 11.29
N GLU A 576 9.29 10.80 11.01
CA GLU A 576 9.95 11.98 11.57
C GLU A 576 9.16 12.46 12.79
N PHE A 577 9.83 12.68 13.92
CA PHE A 577 9.15 13.03 15.16
C PHE A 577 9.82 14.24 15.84
N THR A 578 9.13 14.79 16.84
CA THR A 578 9.69 15.88 17.64
C THR A 578 9.33 15.63 19.09
N ILE A 579 10.32 15.71 19.97
CA ILE A 579 10.09 15.55 21.40
C ILE A 579 9.59 16.88 21.97
N GLU A 580 8.35 16.87 22.48
CA GLU A 580 7.83 18.01 23.23
C GLU A 580 8.49 18.06 24.61
N THR A 581 9.48 18.93 24.79
CA THR A 581 10.01 19.26 26.12
C THR A 581 9.25 20.46 26.69
N MET A 582 8.63 20.31 27.86
CA MET A 582 8.07 21.46 28.59
C MET A 582 9.23 22.42 28.93
N ALA A 583 9.21 23.60 28.32
CA ALA A 583 10.37 24.48 28.25
C ALA A 583 10.89 24.96 29.61
N VAL A 584 12.19 24.74 29.86
CA VAL A 584 12.97 25.35 30.94
C VAL A 584 13.15 26.87 30.75
N ASN A 585 12.76 27.40 29.58
CA ASN A 585 12.95 28.81 29.16
C ASN A 585 12.13 29.83 29.97
N ASP A 586 11.03 29.42 30.61
CA ASP A 586 10.22 30.33 31.45
C ASP A 586 10.95 30.74 32.74
N VAL A 587 11.93 29.96 33.20
CA VAL A 587 12.75 30.30 34.38
C VAL A 587 13.85 31.30 34.03
N ALA A 588 14.38 31.26 32.81
CA ALA A 588 15.47 32.13 32.36
C ALA A 588 15.02 33.58 32.04
N ASN A 589 13.74 33.79 31.74
CA ASN A 589 13.17 35.09 31.36
C ASN A 589 12.39 35.80 32.48
N LYS A 590 12.55 35.38 33.74
CA LYS A 590 11.97 36.09 34.88
C LYS A 590 12.70 37.43 35.05
N ALA A 591 11.96 38.53 34.99
CA ALA A 591 12.52 39.86 35.27
C ALA A 591 13.20 39.83 36.65
N LYS A 592 14.39 40.40 36.79
CA LYS A 592 15.12 40.43 38.06
C LYS A 592 14.45 41.45 39.00
N VAL A 593 13.32 41.08 39.60
CA VAL A 593 12.66 41.90 40.62
C VAL A 593 13.17 41.48 41.99
N GLN A 594 13.78 42.42 42.71
CA GLN A 594 14.23 42.22 44.08
C GLN A 594 13.53 43.21 45.01
N VAL A 595 13.15 42.76 46.21
CA VAL A 595 12.52 43.64 47.22
C VAL A 595 13.42 43.73 48.45
N TYR A 596 13.68 44.95 48.93
CA TYR A 596 14.57 45.19 50.07
C TYR A 596 14.21 46.49 50.82
N PRO A 597 14.53 46.58 52.13
CA PRO A 597 14.98 45.48 52.97
C PRO A 597 13.85 44.46 53.21
N ASN A 598 14.18 43.17 53.29
CA ASN A 598 13.26 42.12 53.70
C ASN A 598 13.99 41.23 54.72
N PRO A 599 13.69 41.31 56.03
CA PRO A 599 12.54 41.98 56.64
C PRO A 599 12.56 43.51 56.60
N VAL A 600 11.39 44.14 56.48
CA VAL A 600 11.17 45.59 56.38
C VAL A 600 10.66 46.19 57.70
N ASN A 601 11.15 47.37 58.06
CA ASN A 601 10.60 48.18 59.16
C ASN A 601 9.56 49.17 58.66
N ASP A 602 9.94 50.13 57.81
CA ASP A 602 9.04 51.22 57.44
C ASP A 602 8.79 51.30 55.93
N VAL A 603 9.84 51.18 55.13
CA VAL A 603 9.78 51.44 53.70
C VAL A 603 10.37 50.26 52.95
N LEU A 604 9.60 49.68 52.03
CA LEU A 604 10.02 48.61 51.13
C LEU A 604 10.32 49.19 49.75
N THR A 605 11.48 48.87 49.22
CA THR A 605 11.93 49.25 47.88
C THR A 605 11.93 48.03 46.96
N VAL A 606 11.49 48.24 45.73
CA VAL A 606 11.53 47.28 44.63
C VAL A 606 12.63 47.70 43.66
N SER A 607 13.68 46.88 43.53
CA SER A 607 14.68 47.01 42.46
C SER A 607 14.24 46.19 41.26
N SER A 608 14.25 46.84 40.10
CA SER A 608 14.05 46.24 38.78
C SER A 608 14.88 47.02 37.77
N ASP A 609 15.31 46.33 36.72
CA ASP A 609 15.91 46.88 35.51
C ASP A 609 14.92 47.66 34.63
N LYS A 610 13.63 47.61 34.96
CA LYS A 610 12.52 48.19 34.20
C LYS A 610 11.61 49.05 35.09
N LYS A 611 10.76 49.86 34.46
CA LYS A 611 9.85 50.77 35.18
C LYS A 611 8.78 50.00 35.94
N VAL A 612 8.67 50.22 37.25
CA VAL A 612 7.59 49.67 38.08
C VAL A 612 6.30 50.47 37.84
N ASN A 613 5.27 49.81 37.33
CA ASN A 613 3.94 50.41 37.13
C ASN A 613 3.12 50.43 38.42
N GLN A 614 3.20 49.37 39.23
CA GLN A 614 2.40 49.24 40.46
C GLN A 614 3.05 48.28 41.46
N ILE A 615 2.95 48.63 42.74
CA ILE A 615 3.25 47.75 43.88
C ILE A 615 1.94 47.58 44.64
N SER A 616 1.53 46.34 44.89
CA SER A 616 0.31 46.01 45.66
C SER A 616 0.66 45.04 46.79
N VAL A 617 0.23 45.35 48.01
CA VAL A 617 0.55 44.58 49.21
C VAL A 617 -0.70 43.86 49.68
N TYR A 618 -0.60 42.54 49.81
CA TYR A 618 -1.68 41.66 50.23
C TYR A 618 -1.36 41.05 51.60
N ASN A 619 -2.38 40.88 52.43
CA ASN A 619 -2.26 40.05 53.63
C ASN A 619 -2.25 38.55 53.28
N VAL A 620 -2.05 37.69 54.27
CA VAL A 620 -2.07 36.23 54.09
C VAL A 620 -3.43 35.67 53.63
N GLY A 621 -4.52 36.42 53.84
CA GLY A 621 -5.85 36.10 53.35
C GLY A 621 -6.13 36.54 51.91
N GLY A 622 -5.13 37.09 51.21
CA GLY A 622 -5.28 37.56 49.82
C GLY A 622 -6.01 38.90 49.66
N GLN A 623 -6.30 39.61 50.76
CA GLN A 623 -6.93 40.92 50.70
C GLN A 623 -5.88 41.99 50.41
N LEU A 624 -6.20 42.90 49.48
CA LEU A 624 -5.36 44.06 49.17
C LEU A 624 -5.38 45.04 50.34
N ILE A 625 -4.21 45.33 50.89
CA ILE A 625 -4.04 46.22 52.04
C ILE A 625 -3.61 47.61 51.60
N GLN A 626 -2.69 47.70 50.65
CA GLN A 626 -2.13 48.97 50.18
C GLN A 626 -1.58 48.83 48.76
N GLU A 627 -1.58 49.94 48.02
CA GLU A 627 -0.95 50.01 46.71
C GLU A 627 -0.18 51.33 46.52
N ALA A 628 0.81 51.29 45.61
CA ALA A 628 1.53 52.45 45.11
C ALA A 628 1.65 52.33 43.58
N LYS A 629 1.28 53.37 42.84
CA LYS A 629 1.35 53.41 41.37
C LYS A 629 2.56 54.24 40.93
N ASN A 630 3.20 53.82 39.84
CA ASN A 630 4.37 54.46 39.25
C ASN A 630 5.48 54.80 40.27
N SER A 631 5.70 53.91 41.23
CA SER A 631 6.67 54.07 42.30
C SER A 631 7.44 52.77 42.51
N ASN A 632 8.73 52.89 42.82
CA ASN A 632 9.59 51.77 43.19
C ASN A 632 9.63 51.56 44.72
N VAL A 633 8.85 52.34 45.47
CA VAL A 633 8.87 52.38 46.93
C VAL A 633 7.45 52.38 47.47
N ILE A 634 7.23 51.64 48.57
CA ILE A 634 5.97 51.61 49.31
C ILE A 634 6.23 51.72 50.81
N ASN A 635 5.49 52.62 51.48
CA ASN A 635 5.57 52.80 52.94
C ASN A 635 4.60 51.84 53.63
N LEU A 636 5.15 50.98 54.50
CA LEU A 636 4.46 49.95 55.26
C LEU A 636 4.43 50.24 56.78
N THR A 637 4.80 51.44 57.22
CA THR A 637 4.85 51.82 58.65
C THR A 637 3.50 51.60 59.36
N LYS A 638 2.39 51.72 58.64
CA LYS A 638 1.03 51.53 59.19
C LYS A 638 0.60 50.07 59.31
N LEU A 639 1.41 49.13 58.84
CA LEU A 639 1.11 47.70 58.87
C LEU A 639 1.67 47.05 60.14
N SER A 640 0.89 46.17 60.76
CA SER A 640 1.36 45.35 61.88
C SER A 640 2.45 44.37 61.44
N SER A 641 3.33 44.00 62.36
CA SER A 641 4.36 42.98 62.14
C SER A 641 3.75 41.67 61.65
N GLY A 642 4.32 41.06 60.62
CA GLY A 642 3.75 39.87 59.99
C GLY A 642 4.24 39.59 58.57
N VAL A 643 3.68 38.54 57.96
CA VAL A 643 3.97 38.16 56.57
C VAL A 643 2.98 38.82 55.63
N TYR A 644 3.50 39.39 54.54
CA TYR A 644 2.74 40.00 53.47
C TYR A 644 3.23 39.49 52.11
N PHE A 645 2.36 39.56 51.11
CA PHE A 645 2.71 39.26 49.73
C PHE A 645 2.68 40.54 48.90
N VAL A 646 3.79 40.85 48.25
CA VAL A 646 3.95 42.04 47.43
C VAL A 646 3.89 41.65 45.97
N LYS A 647 2.85 42.13 45.29
CA LYS A 647 2.68 42.03 43.84
C LYS A 647 3.33 43.25 43.19
N THR A 648 4.31 43.03 42.36
CA THR A 648 4.94 44.06 41.54
C THR A 648 4.47 43.91 40.10
N THR A 649 4.02 44.99 39.48
CA THR A 649 3.69 45.04 38.05
C THR A 649 4.71 45.90 37.31
N ILE A 650 5.38 45.32 36.32
CA ILE A 650 6.43 45.93 35.51
C ILE A 650 6.12 45.64 34.04
N GLU A 651 5.92 46.69 33.25
CA GLU A 651 5.52 46.63 31.83
C GLU A 651 4.36 45.66 31.57
N GLY A 652 3.37 45.62 32.47
CA GLY A 652 2.20 44.74 32.38
C GLY A 652 2.42 43.28 32.84
N LYS A 653 3.66 42.88 33.18
CA LYS A 653 3.97 41.58 33.80
C LYS A 653 3.90 41.66 35.32
N VAL A 654 3.51 40.56 35.97
CA VAL A 654 3.28 40.48 37.41
C VAL A 654 4.29 39.55 38.08
N GLU A 655 4.89 39.99 39.18
CA GLU A 655 5.69 39.14 40.07
C GLU A 655 5.22 39.26 41.53
N MET A 656 5.16 38.12 42.23
CA MET A 656 4.77 38.04 43.64
C MET A 656 5.98 37.72 44.51
N THR A 657 6.22 38.51 45.55
CA THR A 657 7.31 38.30 46.51
C THR A 657 6.80 38.29 47.95
N LYS A 658 7.25 37.32 48.74
CA LYS A 658 6.95 37.26 50.19
C LYS A 658 7.82 38.26 50.95
N VAL A 659 7.19 39.11 51.76
CA VAL A 659 7.85 40.14 52.58
C VAL A 659 7.48 39.98 54.05
N ILE A 660 8.46 40.17 54.94
CA ILE A 660 8.28 40.10 56.39
C ILE A 660 8.36 41.52 56.95
N LYS A 661 7.28 42.03 57.54
CA LYS A 661 7.23 43.29 58.29
C LYS A 661 7.63 43.01 59.74
N LYS A 662 8.62 43.74 60.24
CA LYS A 662 9.01 43.71 61.67
C LYS A 662 8.14 44.61 62.52
#